data_AF-A0A1M6VTC0-F1
#
_entry.id   AF-A0A1M6VTC0-F1
#
_cell.length_a   1.000
_cell.length_b   1.000
_cell.length_c   1.000
_cell.angle_alpha   90.00
_cell.angle_beta   90.00
_cell.angle_gamma   90.00
#
_symmetry.space_group_name_H-M   'P 1'
#
loop_
_entity.id
_entity.type
_entity.pdbx_description
1 polymer ?
#
loop_
_entity_poly.entity_id
_entity_poly.type
_entity_poly.pdbx_seq_one_letter_code
_entity_poly.pdbx_strand_id
1 'polypeptide(L)'
;MKRMKFAFAGILSALALGLGACGDEKSSTAPEEQPLGGLSSDSEESLSSSSAGYSAGSIVPSVSSSSVEGTSEGASAGSSEASSSSAADSMASSSGSVADTIAVVAKPPVVFTEVDVVNLSYKDEEGGDAGWVEVYNPADTAVNLKGFYLTNTLSDPAKFKFGDVVVKAKSHMIVYLSGRNLPDFVAPHDTTDLLSSYCETESDAVSYAGRGNSEIKPLPGQSDFCFVENGANRAGAQYIPVKGTLGYYVLALTIGATEKGATDKEKVPVDLSNVNMFQMRAYIPEGHSINFKLTQKGFRDVKGWTKILEGTGDSNTVYSIRPTLHTDYPNMAQITGVRLDIDNHDSIAKNIKVFSYIAYSRGHEPHANFKSKKEGGSLYLFNGEKQLVDSVMYPAAVIGKTWSLEVATGAGSDGAKRWGFAAATPYGATAGAVENAASQNAKTEFPNSGFYSKAFSIAFGSADDYRCEKGGTVPTATSPLMAAELKIDTTTVLRCATFTDGAVPGNVINRTYIFEEQPTVASVFITGDPLQMFHADSGLFKNENFWGDKEIPVNIELLEPGKTAPGFSENAGLAMSGNATRTWAKKSVEITFREKYGKNKLDYALFPEFPNLKKFKSFKLRNNGNNFHFDYIRDMLASSITEGLGVDYQHGRASIVFYNGEYYGIHNIRESSNKNYYLANYNLDGDQIDLLISSGDVATGSPVDFRDLTNLLLTSKMTDEDLEKINEQLDLNNLINYYAAEIFADNRDWPGNNRKIWRSKNPKTAWKWFMFDTDMAFDNTQSKLTGNIFEFVTAENSGWPNNPEFTLHLRMLLKNENFKAAFINQIATTLCMNFSSERVVARMNKLQGDISAEIARDQKRWSKNVATMTEHEGRIKTFATTRQDVVRSEMQEHFALGEMVDVTLASSGNGTVQVHYLPLDKSSQKIKFFKGTPVTLTAVPKDGAMFTGWSDGIKDATRTIDPTDGLKVTANFK
;
A
#
# COMPACT_ATOMS: atom_id res chain seq x y z
N MET A 1 15.31 27.24 72.54
CA MET A 1 14.99 26.61 73.84
C MET A 1 14.69 25.14 73.61
N LYS A 2 15.41 24.24 74.33
CA LYS A 2 15.06 22.86 74.74
C LYS A 2 14.55 21.88 73.66
N ARG A 3 14.97 20.61 73.52
CA ARG A 3 15.88 19.71 74.27
C ARG A 3 15.96 18.40 73.46
N MET A 4 17.12 17.72 73.55
CA MET A 4 17.35 16.25 73.57
C MET A 4 17.03 15.44 72.29
N LYS A 5 18.05 14.94 71.56
CA LYS A 5 18.84 13.69 71.78
C LYS A 5 18.01 12.41 71.78
N PHE A 6 18.17 11.58 70.73
CA PHE A 6 18.54 10.17 70.86
C PHE A 6 19.36 9.74 69.64
N ALA A 7 20.49 9.10 69.91
CA ALA A 7 21.32 8.37 68.95
C ALA A 7 20.99 6.87 69.10
N PHE A 8 21.08 6.08 68.02
CA PHE A 8 21.81 4.81 68.01
C PHE A 8 21.96 4.26 66.58
N ALA A 9 23.10 3.60 66.37
CA ALA A 9 23.61 3.06 65.12
C ALA A 9 23.24 1.58 64.90
N GLY A 10 23.42 1.10 63.66
CA GLY A 10 23.52 -0.31 63.24
C GLY A 10 23.65 -0.37 61.71
N ILE A 11 24.85 -0.48 61.12
CA ILE A 11 25.59 -1.69 60.71
C ILE A 11 24.77 -2.67 59.85
N LEU A 12 25.14 -2.78 58.55
CA LEU A 12 25.37 -4.01 57.77
C LEU A 12 25.89 -3.57 56.38
N SER A 13 27.19 -3.67 56.10
CA SER A 13 27.89 -4.80 55.44
C SER A 13 27.43 -5.15 54.02
N ALA A 14 28.43 -5.14 53.14
CA ALA A 14 28.43 -5.25 51.70
C ALA A 14 28.00 -6.62 51.15
N LEU A 15 27.54 -6.61 49.89
CA LEU A 15 27.91 -7.62 48.89
C LEU A 15 27.90 -6.96 47.50
N ALA A 16 29.05 -7.03 46.82
CA ALA A 16 29.26 -6.60 45.44
C ALA A 16 29.36 -7.85 44.55
N LEU A 17 28.68 -7.86 43.40
CA LEU A 17 28.85 -8.86 42.33
C LEU A 17 28.74 -8.18 40.95
N GLY A 18 29.88 -8.17 40.25
CA GLY A 18 30.08 -8.43 38.82
C GLY A 18 29.26 -7.72 37.74
N LEU A 19 29.77 -6.58 37.25
CA LEU A 19 29.48 -6.07 35.90
C LEU A 19 30.56 -6.58 34.93
N GLY A 20 30.15 -7.27 33.87
CA GLY A 20 31.01 -7.69 32.76
C GLY A 20 30.44 -7.19 31.44
N ALA A 21 30.74 -5.94 31.10
CA ALA A 21 30.47 -5.35 29.79
C ALA A 21 31.73 -5.43 28.91
N CYS A 22 31.54 -5.61 27.61
CA CYS A 22 32.60 -5.49 26.62
C CYS A 22 32.94 -4.00 26.39
N GLY A 23 34.18 -3.58 26.67
CA GLY A 23 34.75 -2.30 26.18
C GLY A 23 35.18 -1.28 27.24
N ASP A 24 36.33 -0.62 26.98
CA ASP A 24 37.26 0.09 27.89
C ASP A 24 36.83 1.44 28.53
N GLU A 25 37.52 1.78 29.64
CA GLU A 25 37.36 2.95 30.52
C GLU A 25 37.88 4.30 29.97
N LYS A 26 37.19 5.42 30.29
CA LYS A 26 37.76 6.62 30.97
C LYS A 26 36.72 7.71 31.35
N SER A 27 36.60 7.94 32.66
CA SER A 27 36.57 9.21 33.45
C SER A 27 35.95 10.51 32.86
N SER A 28 34.88 11.06 33.46
CA SER A 28 34.96 12.18 34.44
C SER A 28 33.59 12.82 34.81
N THR A 29 33.32 12.89 36.13
CA THR A 29 32.65 13.95 36.94
C THR A 29 31.29 14.58 36.54
N ALA A 30 30.29 14.38 37.43
CA ALA A 30 29.10 15.22 37.64
C ALA A 30 29.36 16.33 38.69
N PRO A 31 28.47 17.35 38.81
CA PRO A 31 27.53 17.41 39.96
C PRO A 31 26.12 17.88 39.52
N GLU A 32 25.02 17.26 39.95
CA GLU A 32 24.28 17.42 41.23
C GLU A 32 23.61 18.81 41.42
N GLU A 33 22.28 18.88 41.26
CA GLU A 33 21.40 19.75 42.06
C GLU A 33 19.92 19.30 42.03
N GLN A 34 19.20 19.67 43.08
CA GLN A 34 18.04 19.02 43.69
C GLN A 34 16.65 19.65 43.33
N PRO A 35 15.53 19.04 43.78
CA PRO A 35 14.20 19.12 43.15
C PRO A 35 13.21 20.06 43.85
N LEU A 36 12.10 20.40 43.19
CA LEU A 36 10.92 21.02 43.82
C LEU A 36 9.60 20.51 43.20
N GLY A 37 8.58 20.40 44.08
CA GLY A 37 7.29 19.71 43.94
C GLY A 37 6.46 20.03 42.69
N GLY A 38 5.53 19.18 42.26
CA GLY A 38 4.51 18.49 43.03
C GLY A 38 3.20 19.29 42.89
N LEU A 39 2.19 18.72 42.23
CA LEU A 39 0.75 18.95 42.46
C LEU A 39 -0.11 18.03 41.56
N SER A 40 -1.19 17.57 42.17
CA SER A 40 -2.19 16.55 41.81
C SER A 40 -3.14 16.92 40.66
N SER A 41 -3.71 15.91 39.98
CA SER A 41 -5.13 15.47 40.17
C SER A 41 -5.63 14.57 39.03
N ASP A 42 -6.11 13.38 39.41
CA ASP A 42 -7.29 12.62 38.96
C ASP A 42 -7.84 12.75 37.52
N SER A 43 -7.94 11.62 36.82
CA SER A 43 -9.22 10.86 36.68
C SER A 43 -9.07 9.75 35.63
N GLU A 44 -9.38 8.53 36.06
CA GLU A 44 -9.48 7.33 35.23
C GLU A 44 -10.91 7.19 34.71
N GLU A 45 -11.08 6.78 33.44
CA GLU A 45 -12.26 6.05 33.02
C GLU A 45 -11.91 5.04 31.92
N SER A 46 -11.92 3.77 32.32
CA SER A 46 -11.75 2.57 31.51
C SER A 46 -13.12 2.07 31.04
N LEU A 47 -13.27 1.66 29.77
CA LEU A 47 -14.39 0.82 29.36
C LEU A 47 -13.95 -0.33 28.45
N SER A 48 -14.16 -1.53 28.98
CA SER A 48 -13.99 -2.85 28.38
C SER A 48 -15.17 -3.22 27.47
N SER A 49 -14.95 -4.15 26.54
CA SER A 49 -16.04 -4.82 25.82
C SER A 49 -15.89 -6.34 25.93
N SER A 50 -17.04 -6.99 26.16
CA SER A 50 -17.21 -8.40 26.50
C SER A 50 -17.66 -9.22 25.29
N SER A 51 -17.19 -10.47 25.24
CA SER A 51 -17.51 -11.49 24.23
C SER A 51 -18.30 -12.65 24.85
N ALA A 52 -19.24 -13.22 24.10
CA ALA A 52 -19.80 -14.56 24.28
C ALA A 52 -20.38 -14.99 22.91
N GLY A 53 -20.33 -16.22 22.40
CA GLY A 53 -19.94 -17.54 22.90
C GLY A 53 -20.79 -18.59 22.15
N TYR A 54 -20.36 -19.86 22.13
CA TYR A 54 -21.05 -21.09 21.63
C TYR A 54 -20.97 -21.40 20.12
N SER A 55 -20.89 -22.64 19.64
CA SER A 55 -20.59 -23.99 20.17
C SER A 55 -20.64 -24.94 18.96
N ALA A 56 -19.67 -25.83 18.82
CA ALA A 56 -19.52 -26.73 17.67
C ALA A 56 -20.35 -28.01 17.80
N GLY A 57 -20.94 -28.47 16.69
CA GLY A 57 -21.57 -29.78 16.55
C GLY A 57 -20.97 -30.54 15.38
N SER A 58 -20.20 -31.58 15.68
CA SER A 58 -19.55 -32.52 14.76
C SER A 58 -20.56 -33.45 14.08
N ILE A 59 -20.45 -33.66 12.76
CA ILE A 59 -20.89 -34.89 12.08
C ILE A 59 -19.92 -35.23 10.94
N VAL A 60 -19.32 -36.42 11.06
CA VAL A 60 -18.55 -37.20 10.08
C VAL A 60 -19.59 -38.15 9.44
N PRO A 61 -19.62 -38.49 8.11
CA PRO A 61 -18.60 -39.39 7.56
C PRO A 61 -18.32 -39.36 6.04
N SER A 62 -17.15 -39.92 5.68
CA SER A 62 -16.82 -40.82 4.53
C SER A 62 -17.47 -40.56 3.14
N VAL A 63 -16.77 -40.59 2.01
CA VAL A 63 -16.29 -41.84 1.35
C VAL A 63 -15.43 -41.46 0.12
N SER A 64 -14.25 -42.11 0.04
CA SER A 64 -13.48 -42.65 -1.11
C SER A 64 -13.35 -41.93 -2.48
N SER A 65 -12.07 -41.70 -2.82
CA SER A 65 -11.34 -42.15 -4.02
C SER A 65 -11.95 -41.98 -5.43
N SER A 66 -11.20 -41.30 -6.30
CA SER A 66 -10.58 -41.98 -7.44
C SER A 66 -9.44 -41.15 -8.04
N SER A 67 -8.34 -41.86 -8.24
CA SER A 67 -7.12 -41.56 -8.96
C SER A 67 -7.36 -41.37 -10.46
N VAL A 68 -6.67 -40.41 -11.09
CA VAL A 68 -6.10 -40.60 -12.43
C VAL A 68 -4.76 -39.86 -12.50
N GLU A 69 -3.70 -40.64 -12.72
CA GLU A 69 -2.35 -40.20 -13.06
C GLU A 69 -2.28 -39.63 -14.49
N GLY A 70 -1.34 -38.71 -14.71
CA GLY A 70 -1.03 -38.18 -16.04
C GLY A 70 0.23 -37.31 -16.02
N THR A 71 1.38 -37.99 -15.95
CA THR A 71 2.73 -37.59 -16.38
C THR A 71 2.73 -36.76 -17.68
N SER A 72 3.67 -35.88 -18.05
CA SER A 72 5.11 -35.72 -17.77
C SER A 72 5.61 -34.49 -18.57
N GLU A 73 6.70 -33.86 -18.08
CA GLU A 73 7.82 -33.25 -18.84
C GLU A 73 7.52 -32.12 -19.86
N GLY A 74 8.29 -31.03 -19.99
CA GLY A 74 9.62 -30.64 -19.52
C GLY A 74 10.20 -29.59 -20.49
N ALA A 75 11.14 -28.78 -20.00
CA ALA A 75 12.12 -27.94 -20.74
C ALA A 75 11.58 -26.69 -21.50
N SER A 76 12.28 -25.56 -21.59
CA SER A 76 13.60 -25.12 -21.10
C SER A 76 13.70 -23.59 -21.21
N ALA A 77 14.60 -23.06 -20.39
CA ALA A 77 15.18 -21.72 -20.35
C ALA A 77 15.73 -21.16 -21.68
N GLY A 78 15.82 -19.83 -21.74
CA GLY A 78 16.72 -19.09 -22.64
C GLY A 78 16.67 -17.56 -22.44
N SER A 79 17.45 -17.06 -21.47
CA SER A 79 18.47 -16.00 -21.62
C SER A 79 18.20 -14.90 -22.67
N SER A 80 17.87 -13.66 -22.27
CA SER A 80 18.79 -12.55 -21.93
C SER A 80 19.71 -12.10 -23.06
N GLU A 81 19.49 -10.87 -23.56
CA GLU A 81 20.58 -9.94 -23.87
C GLU A 81 20.08 -8.50 -23.90
N ALA A 82 20.78 -7.65 -23.14
CA ALA A 82 20.64 -6.21 -23.14
C ALA A 82 21.72 -5.62 -24.06
N SER A 83 21.41 -4.56 -24.80
CA SER A 83 22.43 -3.62 -25.25
C SER A 83 21.88 -2.20 -25.33
N SER A 84 22.79 -1.27 -25.03
CA SER A 84 22.61 0.14 -24.71
C SER A 84 22.96 1.06 -25.88
N SER A 85 22.57 2.32 -25.70
CA SER A 85 23.19 3.58 -26.17
C SER A 85 23.04 4.04 -27.63
N SER A 86 22.17 5.05 -27.77
CA SER A 86 22.40 6.40 -28.32
C SER A 86 23.28 6.61 -29.57
N ALA A 87 22.65 7.10 -30.62
CA ALA A 87 23.18 8.22 -31.41
C ALA A 87 22.00 8.96 -32.06
N ALA A 88 21.85 10.24 -31.73
CA ALA A 88 21.04 11.17 -32.49
C ALA A 88 21.76 11.44 -33.81
N ASP A 89 21.09 11.21 -34.94
CA ASP A 89 21.55 11.79 -36.19
C ASP A 89 20.40 12.24 -37.10
N SER A 90 20.72 13.34 -37.75
CA SER A 90 19.97 14.26 -38.58
C SER A 90 18.99 13.63 -39.59
N MET A 91 17.72 14.08 -39.55
CA MET A 91 16.76 13.84 -40.62
C MET A 91 17.09 14.72 -41.84
N ALA A 92 17.70 14.11 -42.84
CA ALA A 92 17.62 14.54 -44.23
C ALA A 92 16.76 13.52 -45.00
N SER A 93 15.81 14.06 -45.75
CA SER A 93 14.84 13.36 -46.60
C SER A 93 15.45 12.24 -47.45
N SER A 94 14.99 11.01 -47.24
CA SER A 94 14.91 10.01 -48.31
C SER A 94 13.62 9.21 -48.15
N SER A 95 12.62 9.61 -48.93
CA SER A 95 11.40 8.86 -49.18
C SER A 95 11.73 7.59 -49.95
N GLY A 96 11.76 6.46 -49.24
CA GLY A 96 11.73 5.12 -49.81
C GLY A 96 10.60 4.34 -49.14
N SER A 97 9.36 4.61 -49.57
CA SER A 97 8.12 4.03 -49.07
C SER A 97 7.97 2.56 -49.50
N VAL A 98 7.99 1.63 -48.54
CA VAL A 98 7.29 0.34 -48.68
C VAL A 98 5.77 0.52 -48.45
N ALA A 99 5.32 1.76 -48.22
CA ALA A 99 3.92 2.14 -48.02
C ALA A 99 3.15 2.42 -49.33
N ASP A 100 3.82 2.50 -50.48
CA ASP A 100 3.13 2.71 -51.75
C ASP A 100 2.63 1.38 -52.33
N THR A 101 1.32 1.32 -52.59
CA THR A 101 0.51 0.25 -53.22
C THR A 101 -0.19 -0.80 -52.33
N ILE A 102 -0.59 -0.45 -51.10
CA ILE A 102 -1.78 -1.12 -50.52
C ILE A 102 -3.00 -0.24 -50.81
N ALA A 103 -3.82 -0.66 -51.79
CA ALA A 103 -5.06 0.01 -52.09
C ALA A 103 -6.03 -0.12 -50.91
N VAL A 104 -6.43 1.01 -50.32
CA VAL A 104 -7.49 1.07 -49.30
C VAL A 104 -8.83 0.79 -49.96
N VAL A 105 -9.70 0.03 -49.30
CA VAL A 105 -11.07 -0.21 -49.78
C VAL A 105 -11.79 1.14 -49.94
N ALA A 106 -12.26 1.45 -51.15
CA ALA A 106 -12.79 2.78 -51.52
C ALA A 106 -13.99 3.24 -50.65
N LYS A 107 -14.69 2.31 -49.98
CA LYS A 107 -15.74 2.56 -48.99
C LYS A 107 -15.59 1.53 -47.86
N PRO A 108 -14.76 1.82 -46.84
CA PRO A 108 -14.48 0.83 -45.81
C PRO A 108 -15.75 0.55 -44.99
N PRO A 109 -16.04 -0.73 -44.69
CA PRO A 109 -17.27 -1.10 -43.97
C PRO A 109 -17.26 -0.62 -42.51
N VAL A 110 -16.08 -0.39 -41.94
CA VAL A 110 -15.87 0.22 -40.63
C VAL A 110 -14.62 1.09 -40.66
N VAL A 111 -14.51 2.04 -39.74
CA VAL A 111 -13.37 2.97 -39.62
C VAL A 111 -12.94 3.12 -38.17
N PHE A 112 -11.66 3.43 -37.94
CA PHE A 112 -11.17 3.85 -36.63
C PHE A 112 -11.65 5.28 -36.33
N THR A 113 -12.05 5.51 -35.08
CA THR A 113 -12.54 6.83 -34.62
C THR A 113 -11.78 7.34 -33.41
N GLU A 114 -11.19 6.46 -32.61
CA GLU A 114 -10.52 6.84 -31.37
C GLU A 114 -9.46 5.80 -30.97
N VAL A 115 -8.33 6.25 -30.44
CA VAL A 115 -7.26 5.41 -29.90
C VAL A 115 -6.88 5.94 -28.52
N ASP A 116 -7.00 5.09 -27.51
CA ASP A 116 -6.52 5.36 -26.16
C ASP A 116 -5.43 4.37 -25.78
N VAL A 117 -4.20 4.84 -25.61
CA VAL A 117 -3.08 3.97 -25.21
C VAL A 117 -2.72 4.12 -23.74
N VAL A 118 -3.40 5.02 -23.01
CA VAL A 118 -3.27 5.24 -21.57
C VAL A 118 -4.69 5.31 -20.99
N ASN A 119 -5.29 4.13 -20.82
CA ASN A 119 -6.69 4.01 -20.46
C ASN A 119 -6.93 4.38 -19.00
N LEU A 120 -7.47 5.57 -18.77
CA LEU A 120 -7.80 6.07 -17.43
C LEU A 120 -9.30 5.99 -17.10
N SER A 121 -10.15 5.78 -18.10
CA SER A 121 -11.60 6.02 -18.00
C SER A 121 -12.47 4.81 -18.37
N TYR A 122 -11.97 3.85 -19.15
CA TYR A 122 -12.77 2.76 -19.71
C TYR A 122 -12.17 1.37 -19.50
N LYS A 123 -12.13 0.96 -18.23
CA LYS A 123 -11.59 -0.35 -17.81
C LYS A 123 -12.32 -1.53 -18.45
N ASP A 124 -11.55 -2.58 -18.72
CA ASP A 124 -12.03 -3.84 -19.29
C ASP A 124 -12.92 -4.65 -18.33
N GLU A 125 -13.32 -5.84 -18.76
CA GLU A 125 -14.18 -6.77 -18.04
C GLU A 125 -13.56 -7.35 -16.76
N GLU A 126 -12.23 -7.40 -16.67
CA GLU A 126 -11.48 -7.79 -15.47
C GLU A 126 -11.13 -6.57 -14.58
N GLY A 127 -11.49 -5.35 -14.99
CA GLY A 127 -11.16 -4.11 -14.30
C GLY A 127 -9.74 -3.57 -14.61
N GLY A 128 -9.08 -4.18 -15.61
CA GLY A 128 -7.80 -3.78 -16.17
C GLY A 128 -7.89 -2.49 -16.99
N ASP A 129 -6.75 -1.84 -17.15
CA ASP A 129 -6.57 -0.53 -17.80
C ASP A 129 -5.80 -0.66 -19.13
N ALA A 130 -6.03 -1.75 -19.86
CA ALA A 130 -5.45 -1.91 -21.19
C ALA A 130 -5.87 -0.77 -22.11
N GLY A 131 -4.94 -0.30 -22.95
CA GLY A 131 -5.27 0.60 -24.05
C GLY A 131 -6.28 -0.03 -25.00
N TRP A 132 -6.98 0.78 -25.79
CA TRP A 132 -8.03 0.34 -26.70
C TRP A 132 -8.08 1.20 -27.96
N VAL A 133 -8.73 0.66 -28.99
CA VAL A 133 -9.09 1.36 -30.21
C VAL A 133 -10.59 1.22 -30.45
N GLU A 134 -11.22 2.30 -30.90
CA GLU A 134 -12.63 2.32 -31.27
C GLU A 134 -12.80 2.16 -32.78
N VAL A 135 -13.77 1.32 -33.15
CA VAL A 135 -14.19 1.06 -34.51
C VAL A 135 -15.65 1.50 -34.67
N TYR A 136 -15.95 2.29 -35.69
CA TYR A 136 -17.28 2.77 -36.03
C TYR A 136 -17.78 2.17 -37.34
N ASN A 137 -19.05 1.76 -37.36
CA ASN A 137 -19.76 1.36 -38.57
C ASN A 137 -20.63 2.52 -39.11
N PRO A 138 -20.22 3.20 -40.20
CA PRO A 138 -20.99 4.29 -40.79
C PRO A 138 -22.18 3.83 -41.64
N ALA A 139 -22.34 2.54 -41.92
CA ALA A 139 -23.41 2.03 -42.77
C ALA A 139 -24.77 1.94 -42.04
N ASP A 140 -25.85 1.83 -42.82
CA ASP A 140 -27.22 1.58 -42.32
C ASP A 140 -27.47 0.09 -42.01
N THR A 141 -26.47 -0.77 -42.25
CA THR A 141 -26.51 -2.21 -42.00
C THR A 141 -25.37 -2.62 -41.07
N ALA A 142 -25.57 -3.68 -40.28
CA ALA A 142 -24.52 -4.23 -39.43
C ALA A 142 -23.35 -4.81 -40.25
N VAL A 143 -22.14 -4.73 -39.71
CA VAL A 143 -20.92 -5.32 -40.29
C VAL A 143 -20.37 -6.35 -39.31
N ASN A 144 -20.10 -7.56 -39.79
CA ASN A 144 -19.38 -8.57 -39.01
C ASN A 144 -17.90 -8.55 -39.38
N LEU A 145 -17.02 -8.36 -38.38
CA LEU A 145 -15.57 -8.35 -38.55
C LEU A 145 -14.96 -9.76 -38.56
N LYS A 146 -15.76 -10.82 -38.54
CA LYS A 146 -15.28 -12.19 -38.60
C LYS A 146 -14.31 -12.41 -39.77
N GLY A 147 -13.09 -12.83 -39.43
CA GLY A 147 -12.02 -13.05 -40.40
C GLY A 147 -11.24 -11.80 -40.83
N PHE A 148 -11.57 -10.62 -40.31
CA PHE A 148 -10.72 -9.43 -40.41
C PHE A 148 -9.49 -9.59 -39.50
N TYR A 149 -8.46 -8.78 -39.75
CA TYR A 149 -7.22 -8.77 -38.97
C TYR A 149 -6.88 -7.38 -38.46
N LEU A 150 -6.50 -7.28 -37.19
CA LEU A 150 -5.93 -6.08 -36.59
C LEU A 150 -4.43 -6.28 -36.35
N THR A 151 -3.63 -5.28 -36.63
CA THR A 151 -2.20 -5.32 -36.33
C THR A 151 -1.64 -3.95 -36.00
N ASN A 152 -0.54 -3.93 -35.25
CA ASN A 152 0.29 -2.75 -35.04
C ASN A 152 1.59 -2.76 -35.87
N THR A 153 1.73 -3.68 -36.83
CA THR A 153 2.89 -3.77 -37.74
C THR A 153 2.52 -4.36 -39.10
N LEU A 154 3.03 -3.77 -40.18
CA LEU A 154 2.87 -4.30 -41.53
C LEU A 154 3.71 -5.56 -41.80
N SER A 155 4.70 -5.86 -40.95
CA SER A 155 5.48 -7.11 -41.06
C SER A 155 4.67 -8.35 -40.71
N ASP A 156 3.56 -8.17 -39.98
CA ASP A 156 2.62 -9.22 -39.61
C ASP A 156 1.17 -8.69 -39.72
N PRO A 157 0.61 -8.64 -40.95
CA PRO A 157 -0.75 -8.15 -41.19
C PRO A 157 -1.85 -9.00 -40.55
N ALA A 158 -1.55 -10.25 -40.15
CA ALA A 158 -2.51 -11.22 -39.63
C ALA A 158 -2.39 -11.44 -38.11
N LYS A 159 -1.69 -10.54 -37.41
CA LYS A 159 -1.30 -10.67 -36.01
C LYS A 159 -2.45 -11.01 -35.06
N PHE A 160 -3.55 -10.26 -35.13
CA PHE A 160 -4.78 -10.58 -34.43
C PHE A 160 -5.90 -10.79 -35.43
N LYS A 161 -6.61 -11.93 -35.33
CA LYS A 161 -7.74 -12.26 -36.20
C LYS A 161 -9.03 -12.14 -35.41
N PHE A 162 -9.98 -11.35 -35.90
CA PHE A 162 -11.30 -11.22 -35.30
C PHE A 162 -12.12 -12.51 -35.48
N GLY A 163 -12.83 -12.85 -34.41
CA GLY A 163 -13.87 -13.87 -34.34
C GLY A 163 -15.24 -13.29 -34.67
N ASP A 164 -16.31 -13.73 -34.02
CA ASP A 164 -17.65 -13.20 -34.25
C ASP A 164 -17.82 -11.83 -33.57
N VAL A 165 -17.67 -10.77 -34.35
CA VAL A 165 -17.72 -9.37 -33.87
C VAL A 165 -18.64 -8.56 -34.78
N VAL A 166 -19.88 -8.36 -34.34
CA VAL A 166 -20.88 -7.62 -35.10
C VAL A 166 -20.95 -6.17 -34.63
N VAL A 167 -20.50 -5.24 -35.47
CA VAL A 167 -20.66 -3.80 -35.26
C VAL A 167 -21.99 -3.38 -35.89
N LYS A 168 -22.97 -3.03 -35.04
CA LYS A 168 -24.32 -2.61 -35.48
C LYS A 168 -24.26 -1.37 -36.38
N ALA A 169 -25.29 -1.18 -37.21
CA ALA A 169 -25.44 0.02 -38.02
C ALA A 169 -25.31 1.29 -37.16
N LYS A 170 -24.59 2.29 -37.65
CA LYS A 170 -24.37 3.58 -36.97
C LYS A 170 -23.88 3.45 -35.51
N SER A 171 -23.12 2.40 -35.20
CA SER A 171 -22.67 2.11 -33.83
C SER A 171 -21.16 1.96 -33.74
N HIS A 172 -20.63 2.19 -32.54
CA HIS A 172 -19.23 2.06 -32.18
C HIS A 172 -18.97 0.73 -31.48
N MET A 173 -17.73 0.26 -31.52
CA MET A 173 -17.23 -0.93 -30.81
C MET A 173 -15.80 -0.67 -30.32
N ILE A 174 -15.52 -1.07 -29.09
CA ILE A 174 -14.18 -1.00 -28.51
C ILE A 174 -13.45 -2.33 -28.74
N VAL A 175 -12.16 -2.23 -29.07
CA VAL A 175 -11.24 -3.37 -29.15
C VAL A 175 -10.05 -3.07 -28.24
N TYR A 176 -9.86 -3.88 -27.21
CA TYR A 176 -8.76 -3.70 -26.27
C TYR A 176 -7.45 -4.20 -26.86
N LEU A 177 -6.38 -3.43 -26.66
CA LEU A 177 -5.00 -3.73 -27.01
C LEU A 177 -4.28 -4.23 -25.75
N SER A 178 -4.78 -5.32 -25.17
CA SER A 178 -4.36 -5.79 -23.84
C SER A 178 -3.20 -6.78 -23.88
N GLY A 179 -2.89 -7.35 -25.05
CA GLY A 179 -2.03 -8.54 -25.13
C GLY A 179 -2.78 -9.86 -24.89
N ARG A 180 -4.06 -9.80 -24.49
CA ARG A 180 -4.93 -10.97 -24.34
C ARG A 180 -5.49 -11.34 -25.71
N ASN A 181 -5.63 -12.62 -26.05
CA ASN A 181 -6.06 -13.07 -27.39
C ASN A 181 -7.54 -13.52 -27.35
N LEU A 182 -8.46 -12.58 -27.17
CA LEU A 182 -9.90 -12.84 -27.13
C LEU A 182 -10.54 -12.33 -28.44
N PRO A 183 -10.74 -13.19 -29.45
CA PRO A 183 -11.08 -12.76 -30.81
C PRO A 183 -12.55 -12.36 -30.99
N ASP A 184 -13.44 -12.88 -30.14
CA ASP A 184 -14.89 -12.70 -30.25
C ASP A 184 -15.37 -11.49 -29.42
N PHE A 185 -16.52 -10.92 -29.81
CA PHE A 185 -17.30 -10.06 -28.93
C PHE A 185 -18.34 -10.94 -28.27
N VAL A 186 -18.29 -11.02 -26.95
CA VAL A 186 -19.31 -11.72 -26.18
C VAL A 186 -20.18 -10.64 -25.56
N ALA A 187 -21.44 -10.57 -26.00
CA ALA A 187 -22.40 -9.66 -25.39
C ALA A 187 -22.62 -10.04 -23.93
N PRO A 188 -23.00 -9.08 -23.07
CA PRO A 188 -23.59 -9.39 -21.78
C PRO A 188 -24.70 -10.43 -21.95
N HIS A 189 -24.53 -11.57 -21.32
CA HIS A 189 -25.46 -12.69 -21.31
C HIS A 189 -25.63 -13.19 -19.88
N ASP A 190 -26.65 -13.99 -19.66
CA ASP A 190 -27.12 -14.47 -18.36
C ASP A 190 -27.59 -13.33 -17.44
N THR A 191 -28.90 -13.25 -17.24
CA THR A 191 -29.51 -12.30 -16.33
C THR A 191 -30.06 -13.04 -15.12
N THR A 192 -29.46 -12.80 -13.95
CA THR A 192 -30.04 -13.21 -12.68
C THR A 192 -30.65 -11.98 -12.03
N ASP A 193 -31.98 -11.92 -11.94
CA ASP A 193 -32.65 -10.92 -11.11
C ASP A 193 -32.44 -11.29 -9.64
N LEU A 194 -31.77 -10.42 -8.91
CA LEU A 194 -31.41 -10.61 -7.51
C LEU A 194 -32.41 -9.91 -6.57
N LEU A 195 -33.44 -9.26 -7.12
CA LEU A 195 -34.46 -8.57 -6.35
C LEU A 195 -35.57 -9.55 -5.92
N SER A 196 -35.33 -10.28 -4.82
CA SER A 196 -36.29 -11.24 -4.27
C SER A 196 -37.36 -10.59 -3.37
N SER A 197 -38.25 -11.40 -2.80
CA SER A 197 -39.24 -10.98 -1.79
C SER A 197 -38.68 -10.87 -0.36
N TYR A 198 -37.39 -11.16 -0.16
CA TYR A 198 -36.74 -11.18 1.15
C TYR A 198 -35.91 -9.93 1.38
N CYS A 199 -36.37 -9.12 2.32
CA CYS A 199 -35.63 -8.00 2.88
C CYS A 199 -35.44 -8.22 4.37
N GLU A 200 -34.25 -7.91 4.86
CA GLU A 200 -33.91 -7.87 6.28
C GLU A 200 -33.31 -6.50 6.60
N THR A 201 -33.53 -6.03 7.83
CA THR A 201 -33.01 -4.75 8.26
C THR A 201 -32.19 -4.86 9.52
N GLU A 202 -31.10 -4.14 9.57
CA GLU A 202 -30.28 -3.98 10.77
C GLU A 202 -30.32 -2.50 11.17
N SER A 203 -30.78 -2.22 12.38
CA SER A 203 -30.65 -0.92 13.02
C SER A 203 -30.18 -1.07 14.46
N ASP A 204 -29.58 -0.01 15.02
CA ASP A 204 -29.19 0.06 16.43
C ASP A 204 -30.37 0.23 17.41
N ALA A 205 -31.59 -0.10 16.98
CA ALA A 205 -32.78 0.00 17.79
C ALA A 205 -32.74 -1.07 18.91
N VAL A 206 -32.39 -0.61 20.12
CA VAL A 206 -32.62 -1.19 21.46
C VAL A 206 -31.50 -2.04 22.09
N SER A 207 -30.90 -1.51 23.18
CA SER A 207 -30.78 -2.25 24.47
C SER A 207 -30.22 -1.44 25.66
N TYR A 208 -29.73 -0.21 25.48
CA TYR A 208 -29.27 0.63 26.61
C TYR A 208 -30.09 1.92 26.72
N ALA A 209 -30.76 2.10 27.88
CA ALA A 209 -31.56 3.29 28.15
C ALA A 209 -30.72 4.58 28.03
N GLY A 210 -31.14 5.51 27.16
CA GLY A 210 -30.59 6.87 27.10
C GLY A 210 -29.75 7.24 25.88
N ARG A 211 -29.67 6.41 24.82
CA ARG A 211 -29.01 6.78 23.55
C ARG A 211 -30.04 6.87 22.43
N GLY A 212 -29.90 7.82 21.51
CA GLY A 212 -30.85 8.06 20.42
C GLY A 212 -31.06 6.83 19.55
N ASN A 213 -32.30 6.59 19.11
CA ASN A 213 -32.69 5.39 18.37
C ASN A 213 -32.71 5.68 16.86
N SER A 214 -31.70 5.23 16.10
CA SER A 214 -31.82 5.27 14.64
C SER A 214 -32.80 4.18 14.20
N GLU A 215 -33.60 4.49 13.20
CA GLU A 215 -34.68 3.61 12.77
C GLU A 215 -34.69 3.45 11.26
N ILE A 216 -35.06 2.25 10.80
CA ILE A 216 -35.30 1.97 9.39
C ILE A 216 -36.78 1.59 9.24
N LYS A 217 -37.49 2.32 8.38
CA LYS A 217 -38.93 2.13 8.13
C LYS A 217 -39.20 1.74 6.69
N PRO A 218 -40.27 0.98 6.40
CA PRO A 218 -40.76 0.84 5.05
C PRO A 218 -40.98 2.22 4.41
N LEU A 219 -40.84 2.31 3.08
CA LEU A 219 -41.11 3.56 2.37
C LEU A 219 -42.56 4.04 2.63
N PRO A 220 -42.82 5.36 2.60
CA PRO A 220 -44.18 5.89 2.77
C PRO A 220 -45.19 5.20 1.84
N GLY A 221 -46.26 4.65 2.43
CA GLY A 221 -47.29 3.92 1.71
C GLY A 221 -47.00 2.43 1.46
N GLN A 222 -45.87 1.90 1.93
CA GLN A 222 -45.53 0.48 1.88
C GLN A 222 -45.62 -0.17 3.25
N SER A 223 -46.03 -1.44 3.31
CA SER A 223 -46.13 -2.21 4.56
C SER A 223 -44.91 -3.06 4.86
N ASP A 224 -43.99 -3.22 3.90
CA ASP A 224 -42.80 -4.07 4.00
C ASP A 224 -41.65 -3.43 3.19
N PHE A 225 -40.40 -3.80 3.48
CA PHE A 225 -39.21 -3.27 2.82
C PHE A 225 -39.02 -3.84 1.42
N CYS A 226 -39.45 -5.08 1.20
CA CYS A 226 -39.58 -5.70 -0.11
C CYS A 226 -41.08 -5.76 -0.44
N PHE A 227 -41.49 -5.20 -1.58
CA PHE A 227 -42.89 -5.05 -1.95
C PHE A 227 -43.11 -5.21 -3.47
N VAL A 228 -44.35 -5.45 -3.89
CA VAL A 228 -44.70 -5.56 -5.32
C VAL A 228 -45.36 -4.26 -5.77
N GLU A 229 -44.85 -3.67 -6.84
CA GLU A 229 -45.38 -2.47 -7.46
C GLU A 229 -45.46 -2.66 -8.97
N ASN A 230 -46.66 -2.47 -9.54
CA ASN A 230 -46.94 -2.69 -10.96
C ASN A 230 -46.52 -4.08 -11.46
N GLY A 231 -46.70 -5.12 -10.62
CA GLY A 231 -46.41 -6.51 -10.95
C GLY A 231 -44.93 -6.91 -10.89
N ALA A 232 -44.05 -6.05 -10.37
CA ALA A 232 -42.62 -6.37 -10.21
C ALA A 232 -42.15 -6.10 -8.77
N ASN A 233 -41.15 -6.88 -8.33
CA ASN A 233 -40.54 -6.70 -7.02
C ASN A 233 -39.85 -5.34 -6.94
N ARG A 234 -39.89 -4.74 -5.76
CA ARG A 234 -39.21 -3.51 -5.35
C ARG A 234 -38.63 -3.73 -3.98
N ALA A 235 -37.55 -3.02 -3.68
CA ALA A 235 -37.05 -2.92 -2.32
C ALA A 235 -36.83 -1.46 -1.96
N GLY A 236 -36.99 -1.10 -0.70
CA GLY A 236 -36.68 0.25 -0.27
C GLY A 236 -37.01 0.50 1.19
N ALA A 237 -36.33 1.49 1.73
CA ALA A 237 -36.50 1.90 3.11
C ALA A 237 -36.34 3.41 3.25
N GLN A 238 -36.96 3.92 4.30
CA GLN A 238 -36.65 5.20 4.89
C GLN A 238 -35.62 4.99 6.02
N TYR A 239 -34.43 5.53 5.84
CA TYR A 239 -33.34 5.51 6.80
C TYR A 239 -33.46 6.76 7.67
N ILE A 240 -33.66 6.61 8.99
CA ILE A 240 -33.89 7.70 9.93
C ILE A 240 -32.73 7.71 10.94
N PRO A 241 -31.63 8.43 10.65
CA PRO A 241 -30.51 8.51 11.58
C PRO A 241 -30.87 9.40 12.78
N VAL A 242 -30.51 8.95 13.99
CA VAL A 242 -30.59 9.78 15.20
C VAL A 242 -29.18 9.94 15.76
N LYS A 243 -28.71 11.19 15.84
CA LYS A 243 -27.37 11.50 16.33
C LYS A 243 -27.26 11.17 17.83
N GLY A 244 -26.63 10.04 18.14
CA GLY A 244 -26.28 9.63 19.51
C GLY A 244 -24.94 10.20 19.99
N THR A 245 -24.59 9.94 21.26
CA THR A 245 -23.34 10.39 21.90
C THR A 245 -22.06 9.75 21.34
N LEU A 246 -22.18 8.65 20.59
CA LEU A 246 -21.04 7.91 20.02
C LEU A 246 -20.61 8.38 18.62
N GLY A 247 -21.36 9.27 17.98
CA GLY A 247 -21.00 9.81 16.66
C GLY A 247 -21.13 8.82 15.48
N TYR A 248 -21.77 7.66 15.65
CA TYR A 248 -22.11 6.71 14.59
C TYR A 248 -23.44 5.99 14.88
N TYR A 249 -24.09 5.45 13.85
CA TYR A 249 -25.31 4.62 13.89
C TYR A 249 -25.21 3.50 12.84
N VAL A 250 -25.91 2.38 13.05
CA VAL A 250 -26.01 1.29 12.05
C VAL A 250 -27.39 1.36 11.43
N LEU A 251 -27.48 1.55 10.11
CA LEU A 251 -28.74 1.49 9.35
C LEU A 251 -28.49 0.78 8.03
N ALA A 252 -29.04 -0.43 7.90
CA ALA A 252 -28.86 -1.26 6.72
C ALA A 252 -30.15 -1.95 6.27
N LEU A 253 -30.38 -1.96 4.96
CA LEU A 253 -31.35 -2.83 4.29
C LEU A 253 -30.58 -3.90 3.52
N THR A 254 -30.76 -5.15 3.89
CA THR A 254 -30.28 -6.30 3.13
C THR A 254 -31.41 -6.82 2.25
N ILE A 255 -31.16 -6.87 0.94
CA ILE A 255 -32.03 -7.52 -0.05
C ILE A 255 -31.38 -8.87 -0.34
N GLY A 256 -32.00 -9.96 0.12
CA GLY A 256 -31.43 -11.29 -0.08
C GLY A 256 -31.77 -11.85 -1.46
N ALA A 257 -30.96 -12.79 -1.92
CA ALA A 257 -31.19 -13.52 -3.17
C ALA A 257 -32.05 -14.78 -2.98
N THR A 258 -32.50 -15.06 -1.75
CA THR A 258 -33.34 -16.22 -1.35
C THR A 258 -34.76 -15.81 -0.99
N GLU A 259 -35.68 -16.77 -0.85
CA GLU A 259 -37.07 -16.52 -0.42
C GLU A 259 -37.20 -16.18 1.08
N LYS A 260 -38.31 -15.53 1.45
CA LYS A 260 -38.59 -15.02 2.80
C LYS A 260 -38.73 -16.15 3.84
N GLY A 261 -37.92 -16.10 4.91
CA GLY A 261 -38.03 -17.00 6.08
C GLY A 261 -36.84 -17.95 6.33
N ALA A 262 -35.79 -17.91 5.51
CA ALA A 262 -34.58 -18.70 5.70
C ALA A 262 -33.69 -18.14 6.84
N THR A 263 -33.27 -18.99 7.78
CA THR A 263 -32.20 -18.66 8.75
C THR A 263 -30.84 -18.53 8.05
N ASP A 264 -29.83 -17.93 8.69
CA ASP A 264 -28.46 -17.80 8.12
C ASP A 264 -27.85 -19.13 7.66
N LYS A 265 -28.27 -20.26 8.26
CA LYS A 265 -27.83 -21.61 7.86
C LYS A 265 -28.55 -22.12 6.59
N GLU A 266 -29.77 -21.64 6.36
CA GLU A 266 -30.68 -22.00 5.27
C GLU A 266 -30.59 -21.06 4.07
N LYS A 267 -29.89 -19.92 4.17
CA LYS A 267 -29.54 -19.07 3.02
C LYS A 267 -28.80 -19.94 1.99
N VAL A 268 -29.47 -20.21 0.86
CA VAL A 268 -28.92 -20.88 -0.31
C VAL A 268 -28.20 -19.81 -1.14
N PRO A 269 -26.88 -19.90 -1.32
CA PRO A 269 -26.18 -18.97 -2.17
C PRO A 269 -26.66 -19.06 -3.61
N VAL A 270 -26.66 -17.93 -4.30
CA VAL A 270 -26.77 -17.87 -5.75
C VAL A 270 -25.34 -17.91 -6.29
N ASP A 271 -25.07 -18.88 -7.15
CA ASP A 271 -23.80 -18.97 -7.85
C ASP A 271 -23.75 -17.91 -8.94
N LEU A 272 -22.97 -16.87 -8.69
CA LEU A 272 -22.70 -15.75 -9.59
C LEU A 272 -21.24 -15.78 -10.07
N SER A 273 -20.58 -16.95 -10.08
CA SER A 273 -19.15 -17.09 -10.44
C SER A 273 -18.81 -16.54 -11.82
N ASN A 274 -19.78 -16.54 -12.74
CA ASN A 274 -19.62 -16.02 -14.10
C ASN A 274 -19.98 -14.53 -14.22
N VAL A 275 -20.53 -13.93 -13.16
CA VAL A 275 -20.97 -12.54 -13.14
C VAL A 275 -19.79 -11.61 -12.93
N ASN A 276 -19.69 -10.60 -13.78
CA ASN A 276 -18.69 -9.54 -13.69
C ASN A 276 -19.31 -8.14 -13.74
N MET A 277 -20.65 -8.04 -13.72
CA MET A 277 -21.35 -6.77 -13.63
C MET A 277 -22.71 -6.93 -12.94
N PHE A 278 -23.05 -5.99 -12.08
CA PHE A 278 -24.40 -5.78 -11.60
C PHE A 278 -24.97 -4.47 -12.14
N GLN A 279 -26.24 -4.46 -12.51
CA GLN A 279 -26.98 -3.22 -12.75
C GLN A 279 -28.07 -3.06 -11.73
N MET A 280 -28.04 -1.94 -11.03
CA MET A 280 -29.08 -1.56 -10.08
C MET A 280 -29.76 -0.30 -10.56
N ARG A 281 -31.07 -0.35 -10.82
CA ARG A 281 -31.86 0.87 -11.01
C ARG A 281 -32.39 1.29 -9.67
N ALA A 282 -31.99 2.47 -9.18
CA ALA A 282 -32.38 2.93 -7.85
C ALA A 282 -32.55 4.45 -7.80
N TYR A 283 -33.48 4.89 -6.95
CA TYR A 283 -33.56 6.27 -6.49
C TYR A 283 -32.71 6.40 -5.22
N ILE A 284 -31.70 7.27 -5.30
CA ILE A 284 -30.88 7.73 -4.18
C ILE A 284 -30.92 9.27 -4.24
N PRO A 285 -31.24 9.97 -3.13
CA PRO A 285 -31.33 11.44 -3.13
C PRO A 285 -30.04 12.11 -3.63
N GLU A 286 -30.18 13.18 -4.41
CA GLU A 286 -29.03 13.97 -4.89
C GLU A 286 -28.18 14.47 -3.71
N GLY A 287 -26.85 14.44 -3.87
CA GLY A 287 -25.90 14.89 -2.85
C GLY A 287 -25.69 13.93 -1.68
N HIS A 288 -26.19 12.69 -1.79
CA HIS A 288 -26.05 11.65 -0.78
C HIS A 288 -25.48 10.37 -1.39
N SER A 289 -24.76 9.58 -0.59
CA SER A 289 -24.21 8.30 -1.02
C SER A 289 -24.75 7.13 -0.17
N ILE A 290 -24.69 5.93 -0.74
CA ILE A 290 -24.91 4.68 -0.04
C ILE A 290 -23.75 3.71 -0.31
N ASN A 291 -23.47 2.86 0.66
CA ASN A 291 -22.59 1.72 0.48
C ASN A 291 -23.40 0.54 -0.07
N PHE A 292 -22.99 0.04 -1.23
CA PHE A 292 -23.42 -1.22 -1.80
C PHE A 292 -22.45 -2.32 -1.39
N LYS A 293 -22.92 -3.35 -0.69
CA LYS A 293 -22.10 -4.46 -0.19
C LYS A 293 -22.67 -5.80 -0.61
N LEU A 294 -21.83 -6.69 -1.13
CA LEU A 294 -22.25 -8.06 -1.44
C LEU A 294 -22.23 -8.92 -0.19
N THR A 295 -23.34 -9.58 0.11
CA THR A 295 -23.43 -10.55 1.22
C THR A 295 -23.13 -11.95 0.70
N GLN A 296 -22.50 -12.80 1.52
CA GLN A 296 -22.19 -14.18 1.14
C GLN A 296 -22.25 -15.13 2.32
N LYS A 297 -22.45 -16.42 2.04
CA LYS A 297 -22.51 -17.45 3.08
C LYS A 297 -21.19 -17.59 3.83
N GLY A 298 -21.26 -17.68 5.16
CA GLY A 298 -20.10 -17.89 6.03
C GLY A 298 -19.19 -16.66 6.20
N PHE A 299 -19.61 -15.48 5.75
CA PHE A 299 -18.87 -14.23 5.89
C PHE A 299 -19.71 -13.19 6.64
N ARG A 300 -19.08 -12.28 7.39
CA ARG A 300 -19.81 -11.17 8.03
C ARG A 300 -20.08 -10.08 7.01
N ASP A 301 -21.36 -9.83 6.73
CA ASP A 301 -21.84 -8.83 5.77
C ASP A 301 -21.31 -7.40 6.01
N VAL A 302 -20.97 -7.07 7.27
CA VAL A 302 -20.38 -5.76 7.64
C VAL A 302 -18.93 -5.57 7.20
N LYS A 303 -18.17 -6.65 6.97
CA LYS A 303 -16.75 -6.59 6.54
C LYS A 303 -16.61 -6.70 5.02
N GLY A 304 -17.67 -6.32 4.31
CA GLY A 304 -17.92 -6.76 2.95
C GLY A 304 -17.25 -5.95 1.82
N TRP A 305 -17.22 -6.52 0.60
CA TRP A 305 -16.74 -5.83 -0.59
C TRP A 305 -17.70 -4.69 -0.84
N THR A 306 -17.19 -3.47 -0.86
CA THR A 306 -18.01 -2.26 -0.80
C THR A 306 -17.81 -1.41 -2.05
N LYS A 307 -18.91 -0.95 -2.63
CA LYS A 307 -18.94 0.08 -3.66
C LYS A 307 -19.82 1.25 -3.20
N ILE A 308 -19.30 2.47 -3.24
CA ILE A 308 -20.09 3.66 -2.94
C ILE A 308 -20.89 4.04 -4.19
N LEU A 309 -22.18 4.31 -4.02
CA LEU A 309 -23.09 4.80 -5.06
C LEU A 309 -23.56 6.20 -4.70
N GLU A 310 -23.26 7.16 -5.57
CA GLU A 310 -23.64 8.56 -5.42
C GLU A 310 -25.04 8.79 -5.99
N GLY A 311 -25.90 9.45 -5.21
CA GLY A 311 -27.27 9.73 -5.60
C GLY A 311 -27.40 10.88 -6.58
N THR A 312 -28.27 10.68 -7.57
CA THR A 312 -28.59 11.63 -8.63
C THR A 312 -29.94 12.32 -8.41
N GLY A 313 -30.76 11.83 -7.47
CA GLY A 313 -32.16 12.26 -7.32
C GLY A 313 -33.10 11.75 -8.42
N ASP A 314 -32.65 10.93 -9.37
CA ASP A 314 -33.48 10.40 -10.47
C ASP A 314 -33.76 8.90 -10.33
N SER A 315 -35.05 8.55 -10.32
CA SER A 315 -35.58 7.17 -10.28
C SER A 315 -35.28 6.31 -11.52
N ASN A 316 -34.82 6.92 -12.62
CA ASN A 316 -34.40 6.22 -13.83
C ASN A 316 -32.89 5.92 -13.85
N THR A 317 -32.14 6.34 -12.83
CA THR A 317 -30.70 6.11 -12.76
C THR A 317 -30.39 4.63 -12.68
N VAL A 318 -29.50 4.16 -13.57
CA VAL A 318 -28.97 2.80 -13.58
C VAL A 318 -27.50 2.83 -13.17
N TYR A 319 -27.21 2.28 -12.01
CA TYR A 319 -25.86 2.12 -11.49
C TYR A 319 -25.25 0.82 -12.04
N SER A 320 -24.12 0.94 -12.74
CA SER A 320 -23.34 -0.21 -13.20
C SER A 320 -22.19 -0.48 -12.22
N ILE A 321 -22.20 -1.65 -11.60
CA ILE A 321 -21.34 -2.02 -10.48
C ILE A 321 -20.51 -3.22 -10.90
N ARG A 322 -19.18 -3.12 -10.79
CA ARG A 322 -18.26 -4.19 -11.20
C ARG A 322 -17.59 -4.79 -9.96
N PRO A 323 -17.86 -6.06 -9.60
CA PRO A 323 -17.15 -6.73 -8.53
C PRO A 323 -15.68 -6.92 -8.91
N THR A 324 -14.82 -7.10 -7.91
CA THR A 324 -13.47 -7.60 -8.17
C THR A 324 -13.56 -9.08 -8.53
N LEU A 325 -13.00 -9.48 -9.67
CA LEU A 325 -12.98 -10.88 -10.10
C LEU A 325 -11.75 -11.61 -9.54
N HIS A 326 -11.84 -12.94 -9.48
CA HIS A 326 -10.74 -13.83 -9.04
C HIS A 326 -10.20 -13.54 -7.63
N THR A 327 -11.08 -13.06 -6.75
CA THR A 327 -10.80 -12.87 -5.33
C THR A 327 -11.56 -13.89 -4.50
N ASP A 328 -11.01 -14.29 -3.36
CA ASP A 328 -11.74 -15.12 -2.39
C ASP A 328 -12.88 -14.35 -1.70
N TYR A 329 -12.92 -13.02 -1.88
CA TYR A 329 -13.99 -12.16 -1.40
C TYR A 329 -14.17 -10.90 -2.29
N PRO A 330 -15.35 -10.67 -2.91
CA PRO A 330 -16.55 -11.51 -2.83
C PRO A 330 -16.33 -12.86 -3.51
N ASN A 331 -16.66 -13.95 -2.84
CA ASN A 331 -16.74 -15.27 -3.46
C ASN A 331 -18.05 -15.31 -4.23
N MET A 332 -17.93 -15.12 -5.53
CA MET A 332 -19.07 -15.02 -6.43
C MET A 332 -19.91 -16.31 -6.48
N ALA A 333 -19.38 -17.46 -6.10
CA ALA A 333 -20.15 -18.70 -5.95
C ALA A 333 -21.03 -18.75 -4.69
N GLN A 334 -20.85 -17.82 -3.75
CA GLN A 334 -21.43 -17.87 -2.40
C GLN A 334 -22.32 -16.67 -2.08
N ILE A 335 -22.73 -15.87 -3.07
CA ILE A 335 -23.49 -14.64 -2.86
C ILE A 335 -24.89 -14.94 -2.32
N THR A 336 -25.28 -14.26 -1.23
CA THR A 336 -26.58 -14.43 -0.58
C THR A 336 -27.48 -13.20 -0.71
N GLY A 337 -26.98 -12.10 -1.29
CA GLY A 337 -27.73 -10.86 -1.47
C GLY A 337 -26.86 -9.62 -1.57
N VAL A 338 -27.49 -8.47 -1.33
CA VAL A 338 -26.86 -7.15 -1.26
C VAL A 338 -27.31 -6.44 0.01
N ARG A 339 -26.36 -5.85 0.72
CA ARG A 339 -26.58 -4.93 1.84
C ARG A 339 -26.38 -3.50 1.36
N LEU A 340 -27.38 -2.66 1.60
CA LEU A 340 -27.34 -1.23 1.36
C LEU A 340 -27.27 -0.53 2.73
N ASP A 341 -26.19 0.18 3.01
CA ASP A 341 -26.07 1.00 4.23
C ASP A 341 -25.70 2.44 3.91
N ILE A 342 -26.03 3.35 4.83
CA ILE A 342 -25.73 4.78 4.71
C ILE A 342 -24.47 5.13 5.50
N ASP A 343 -23.76 6.17 5.07
CA ASP A 343 -22.59 6.67 5.79
C ASP A 343 -22.95 7.15 7.20
N ASN A 344 -22.01 6.98 8.15
CA ASN A 344 -22.18 7.08 9.60
C ASN A 344 -22.30 8.53 10.12
N HIS A 345 -22.31 9.53 9.23
CA HIS A 345 -22.16 10.95 9.59
C HIS A 345 -23.34 11.85 9.19
N ASP A 346 -24.41 11.30 8.61
CA ASP A 346 -25.58 12.06 8.19
C ASP A 346 -26.64 12.17 9.30
N SER A 347 -27.37 13.29 9.33
CA SER A 347 -28.44 13.55 10.30
C SER A 347 -29.83 13.65 9.68
N ILE A 348 -29.94 13.42 8.36
CA ILE A 348 -31.18 13.61 7.61
C ILE A 348 -31.79 12.26 7.25
N ALA A 349 -33.12 12.15 7.38
CA ALA A 349 -33.85 10.97 6.94
C ALA A 349 -33.83 10.83 5.42
N LYS A 350 -33.59 9.62 4.90
CA LYS A 350 -33.41 9.36 3.46
C LYS A 350 -34.32 8.25 2.98
N ASN A 351 -35.01 8.49 1.87
CA ASN A 351 -35.77 7.45 1.17
C ASN A 351 -34.90 6.87 0.06
N ILE A 352 -34.61 5.58 0.12
CA ILE A 352 -33.89 4.85 -0.93
C ILE A 352 -34.82 3.78 -1.48
N LYS A 353 -34.93 3.71 -2.81
CA LYS A 353 -35.78 2.74 -3.50
C LYS A 353 -35.01 2.06 -4.63
N VAL A 354 -34.98 0.74 -4.62
CA VAL A 354 -34.43 -0.11 -5.69
C VAL A 354 -35.58 -0.60 -6.56
N PHE A 355 -35.50 -0.29 -7.86
CA PHE A 355 -36.48 -0.67 -8.87
C PHE A 355 -36.12 -1.99 -9.56
N SER A 356 -34.83 -2.27 -9.73
CA SER A 356 -34.31 -3.53 -10.26
C SER A 356 -32.87 -3.75 -9.81
N TYR A 357 -32.46 -5.00 -9.62
CA TYR A 357 -31.09 -5.37 -9.30
C TYR A 357 -30.73 -6.66 -10.04
N ILE A 358 -29.93 -6.55 -11.09
CA ILE A 358 -29.67 -7.65 -12.04
C ILE A 358 -28.17 -7.92 -12.10
N ALA A 359 -27.79 -9.18 -12.00
CA ALA A 359 -26.43 -9.65 -12.24
C ALA A 359 -26.27 -10.14 -13.69
N TYR A 360 -25.14 -9.79 -14.29
CA TYR A 360 -24.76 -10.09 -15.66
C TYR A 360 -23.37 -10.72 -15.74
N SER A 361 -23.23 -11.72 -16.62
CA SER A 361 -21.95 -12.06 -17.23
C SER A 361 -21.79 -11.13 -18.43
N ARG A 362 -21.14 -9.97 -18.27
CA ARG A 362 -20.98 -8.87 -19.26
C ARG A 362 -20.40 -9.33 -20.61
N GLY A 363 -20.03 -10.60 -20.75
CA GLY A 363 -19.18 -11.06 -21.83
C GLY A 363 -17.91 -10.23 -21.83
N HIS A 364 -17.35 -9.99 -23.00
CA HIS A 364 -16.16 -9.17 -23.16
C HIS A 364 -16.11 -8.56 -24.56
N GLU A 365 -15.50 -7.39 -24.65
CA GLU A 365 -15.03 -6.84 -25.92
C GLU A 365 -13.91 -7.71 -26.51
N PRO A 366 -13.58 -7.59 -27.80
CA PRO A 366 -12.42 -8.28 -28.35
C PRO A 366 -11.12 -7.74 -27.73
N HIS A 367 -10.21 -8.64 -27.38
CA HIS A 367 -8.86 -8.31 -26.93
C HIS A 367 -7.85 -8.77 -27.97
N ALA A 368 -7.07 -7.81 -28.48
CA ALA A 368 -5.94 -8.06 -29.35
C ALA A 368 -4.76 -8.62 -28.56
N ASN A 369 -4.07 -9.59 -29.15
CA ASN A 369 -2.90 -10.28 -28.60
C ASN A 369 -1.62 -9.42 -28.54
N PHE A 370 -1.75 -8.09 -28.63
CA PHE A 370 -0.66 -7.14 -28.48
C PHE A 370 -1.11 -5.89 -27.73
N LYS A 371 -0.12 -5.18 -27.15
CA LYS A 371 -0.31 -3.88 -26.51
C LYS A 371 0.05 -2.73 -27.44
N SER A 372 -0.63 -1.59 -27.27
CA SER A 372 -0.22 -0.32 -27.88
C SER A 372 1.02 0.25 -27.20
N LYS A 373 1.75 1.11 -27.93
CA LYS A 373 2.93 1.81 -27.42
C LYS A 373 2.54 3.21 -26.98
N LYS A 374 3.09 3.70 -25.87
CA LYS A 374 2.78 5.05 -25.38
C LYS A 374 3.54 6.13 -26.14
N GLU A 375 4.62 5.74 -26.80
CA GLU A 375 5.51 6.62 -27.58
C GLU A 375 4.96 6.92 -28.99
N GLY A 376 3.81 6.33 -29.35
CA GLY A 376 3.20 6.42 -30.67
C GLY A 376 3.37 5.15 -31.50
N GLY A 377 2.62 5.07 -32.60
CA GLY A 377 2.61 3.89 -33.46
C GLY A 377 1.54 3.94 -34.54
N SER A 378 1.21 2.78 -35.10
CA SER A 378 0.16 2.65 -36.10
C SER A 378 -0.71 1.45 -35.80
N LEU A 379 -1.99 1.52 -36.19
CA LEU A 379 -2.90 0.39 -36.22
C LEU A 379 -3.42 0.23 -37.65
N TYR A 380 -3.56 -1.01 -38.08
CA TYR A 380 -4.04 -1.37 -39.41
C TYR A 380 -5.13 -2.43 -39.27
N LEU A 381 -6.25 -2.22 -39.97
CA LEU A 381 -7.34 -3.16 -40.10
C LEU A 381 -7.36 -3.74 -41.52
N PHE A 382 -7.30 -5.06 -41.66
CA PHE A 382 -7.38 -5.77 -42.93
C PHE A 382 -8.66 -6.62 -43.00
N ASN A 383 -9.25 -6.76 -44.18
CA ASN A 383 -10.37 -7.68 -44.38
C ASN A 383 -9.88 -9.14 -44.56
N GLY A 384 -10.81 -10.08 -44.74
CA GLY A 384 -10.50 -11.50 -44.95
C GLY A 384 -9.66 -11.80 -46.20
N GLU A 385 -9.67 -10.90 -47.19
CA GLU A 385 -8.83 -10.96 -48.40
C GLU A 385 -7.46 -10.29 -48.21
N LYS A 386 -7.14 -9.85 -46.99
CA LYS A 386 -5.93 -9.10 -46.63
C LYS A 386 -5.77 -7.75 -47.34
N GLN A 387 -6.88 -7.15 -47.76
CA GLN A 387 -6.91 -5.78 -48.25
C GLN A 387 -7.03 -4.82 -47.07
N LEU A 388 -6.32 -3.68 -47.13
CA LEU A 388 -6.37 -2.66 -46.08
C LEU A 388 -7.75 -2.00 -46.06
N VAL A 389 -8.42 -2.11 -44.92
CA VAL A 389 -9.74 -1.52 -44.65
C VAL A 389 -9.56 -0.11 -44.11
N ASP A 390 -8.78 0.03 -43.04
CA ASP A 390 -8.48 1.33 -42.44
C ASP A 390 -7.14 1.28 -41.70
N SER A 391 -6.57 2.46 -41.47
CA SER A 391 -5.34 2.61 -40.69
C SER A 391 -5.32 3.94 -39.96
N VAL A 392 -4.76 3.94 -38.75
CA VAL A 392 -4.52 5.16 -37.98
C VAL A 392 -3.08 5.21 -37.51
N MET A 393 -2.44 6.37 -37.72
CA MET A 393 -1.17 6.70 -37.10
C MET A 393 -1.40 7.56 -35.86
N TYR A 394 -0.81 7.06 -34.79
CA TYR A 394 -0.69 7.51 -33.42
C TYR A 394 0.48 8.37 -32.96
N PRO A 395 0.35 9.61 -32.47
CA PRO A 395 1.46 10.25 -31.77
C PRO A 395 1.68 9.64 -30.37
N ALA A 396 2.73 10.11 -29.68
CA ALA A 396 2.92 9.80 -28.27
C ALA A 396 1.70 10.24 -27.43
N ALA A 397 1.36 9.44 -26.42
CA ALA A 397 0.18 9.63 -25.60
C ALA A 397 0.25 10.94 -24.80
N VAL A 398 -0.89 11.63 -24.73
CA VAL A 398 -1.10 12.74 -23.80
C VAL A 398 -2.00 12.24 -22.69
N ILE A 399 -1.50 12.25 -21.45
CA ILE A 399 -2.23 11.69 -20.30
C ILE A 399 -3.60 12.35 -20.16
N GLY A 400 -4.65 11.53 -20.06
CA GLY A 400 -6.04 11.99 -19.95
C GLY A 400 -6.68 12.42 -21.28
N LYS A 401 -5.99 12.26 -22.41
CA LYS A 401 -6.50 12.50 -23.76
C LYS A 401 -6.39 11.23 -24.61
N THR A 402 -7.29 11.10 -25.58
CA THR A 402 -7.27 10.07 -26.61
C THR A 402 -6.90 10.71 -27.95
N TRP A 403 -6.42 9.89 -28.89
CA TRP A 403 -6.23 10.32 -30.28
C TRP A 403 -7.50 10.03 -31.04
N SER A 404 -8.20 11.06 -31.49
CA SER A 404 -9.60 10.96 -31.93
C SER A 404 -9.83 11.65 -33.27
N LEU A 405 -10.78 11.11 -34.03
CA LEU A 405 -11.18 11.61 -35.33
C LEU A 405 -12.29 12.66 -35.19
N GLU A 406 -12.00 13.91 -35.58
CA GLU A 406 -12.99 14.97 -35.68
C GLU A 406 -14.04 14.64 -36.74
N VAL A 407 -15.30 14.56 -36.32
CA VAL A 407 -16.46 14.46 -37.21
C VAL A 407 -17.12 15.83 -37.26
N ALA A 408 -16.89 16.58 -38.33
CA ALA A 408 -17.33 17.95 -38.43
C ALA A 408 -18.86 18.08 -38.32
N THR A 409 -19.34 18.74 -37.26
CA THR A 409 -20.76 19.11 -37.08
C THR A 409 -20.97 20.57 -37.48
N GLY A 410 -21.07 20.86 -38.79
CA GLY A 410 -21.41 22.20 -39.26
C GLY A 410 -21.35 22.38 -40.79
N ALA A 411 -22.38 23.05 -41.35
CA ALA A 411 -22.40 23.47 -42.75
C ALA A 411 -21.39 24.60 -42.96
N GLY A 412 -20.24 24.26 -43.57
CA GLY A 412 -19.14 25.21 -43.84
C GLY A 412 -17.74 24.68 -43.51
N SER A 413 -17.61 23.46 -42.97
CA SER A 413 -16.33 22.76 -42.85
C SER A 413 -16.03 21.97 -44.12
N ASP A 414 -14.78 21.98 -44.55
CA ASP A 414 -14.31 21.48 -45.85
C ASP A 414 -14.40 19.95 -46.02
N GLY A 415 -15.17 19.24 -45.18
CA GLY A 415 -15.38 17.80 -45.24
C GLY A 415 -14.14 16.95 -44.95
N ALA A 416 -13.00 17.56 -44.61
CA ALA A 416 -11.76 16.86 -44.31
C ALA A 416 -11.81 16.26 -42.89
N LYS A 417 -11.73 14.92 -42.82
CA LYS A 417 -11.52 14.18 -41.56
C LYS A 417 -10.16 14.56 -40.96
N ARG A 418 -10.13 14.99 -39.71
CA ARG A 418 -8.89 15.39 -39.01
C ARG A 418 -8.72 14.59 -37.72
N TRP A 419 -7.52 14.07 -37.48
CA TRP A 419 -7.19 13.43 -36.20
C TRP A 419 -6.52 14.42 -35.24
N GLY A 420 -6.86 14.36 -33.96
CA GLY A 420 -6.27 15.18 -32.91
C GLY A 420 -6.57 14.64 -31.50
N PHE A 421 -6.01 15.28 -30.48
CA PHE A 421 -6.26 14.92 -29.08
C PHE A 421 -7.63 15.43 -28.61
N ALA A 422 -8.38 14.57 -27.92
CA ALA A 422 -9.67 14.90 -27.30
C ALA A 422 -9.83 14.18 -25.95
N ALA A 423 -10.90 14.47 -25.21
CA ALA A 423 -11.28 13.65 -24.05
C ALA A 423 -11.82 12.30 -24.52
N ALA A 424 -11.62 11.25 -23.71
CA ALA A 424 -12.04 9.90 -24.04
C ALA A 424 -13.58 9.80 -24.24
N THR A 425 -14.02 9.24 -25.36
CA THR A 425 -15.45 9.06 -25.71
C THR A 425 -15.81 7.62 -26.10
N PRO A 426 -15.50 6.61 -25.27
CA PRO A 426 -15.75 5.21 -25.62
C PRO A 426 -17.24 4.93 -25.91
N TYR A 427 -17.52 4.28 -27.03
CA TYR A 427 -18.85 4.02 -27.58
C TYR A 427 -19.67 5.27 -27.93
N GLY A 428 -19.06 6.46 -27.90
CA GLY A 428 -19.71 7.74 -28.13
C GLY A 428 -19.38 8.32 -29.51
N ALA A 429 -20.12 9.37 -29.90
CA ALA A 429 -19.67 10.22 -30.99
C ALA A 429 -18.52 11.09 -30.49
N THR A 430 -17.43 11.18 -31.25
CA THR A 430 -16.26 11.99 -30.90
C THR A 430 -16.67 13.44 -30.62
N ALA A 431 -16.20 13.98 -29.50
CA ALA A 431 -16.54 15.32 -29.01
C ALA A 431 -15.88 16.43 -29.85
N GLY A 432 -16.65 17.15 -30.64
CA GLY A 432 -16.30 18.49 -31.15
C GLY A 432 -14.92 18.64 -31.80
N ALA A 433 -14.34 19.84 -31.68
CA ALA A 433 -13.04 20.19 -32.26
C ALA A 433 -11.88 19.44 -31.56
N VAL A 434 -10.93 18.92 -32.35
CA VAL A 434 -9.76 18.18 -31.86
C VAL A 434 -8.49 19.04 -31.88
N GLU A 435 -7.55 18.75 -30.97
CA GLU A 435 -6.27 19.46 -30.83
C GLU A 435 -5.15 18.73 -31.59
N ASN A 436 -4.51 19.38 -32.55
CA ASN A 436 -3.84 18.67 -33.65
C ASN A 436 -2.35 18.41 -33.45
N ALA A 437 -1.82 18.89 -32.34
CA ALA A 437 -0.46 18.67 -31.91
C ALA A 437 -0.38 18.87 -30.40
N ALA A 438 0.68 18.32 -29.80
CA ALA A 438 1.13 18.82 -28.52
C ALA A 438 1.93 20.10 -28.72
N SER A 439 1.62 21.13 -27.92
CA SER A 439 2.43 22.33 -27.87
C SER A 439 3.85 21.93 -27.48
N GLN A 440 4.82 22.32 -28.31
CA GLN A 440 6.21 22.07 -27.98
C GLN A 440 6.67 23.07 -26.92
N ASN A 441 7.46 22.59 -25.97
CA ASN A 441 8.14 23.50 -25.06
C ASN A 441 9.20 24.27 -25.85
N ALA A 442 9.14 25.59 -25.80
CA ALA A 442 10.15 26.44 -26.41
C ALA A 442 11.50 26.30 -25.69
N LYS A 443 12.58 26.82 -26.26
CA LYS A 443 13.96 26.61 -25.79
C LYS A 443 14.34 27.47 -24.57
N THR A 444 13.40 27.83 -23.70
CA THR A 444 13.73 28.57 -22.48
C THR A 444 14.43 27.64 -21.48
N GLU A 445 15.62 28.03 -21.03
CA GLU A 445 16.32 27.33 -19.95
C GLU A 445 15.85 27.82 -18.57
N PHE A 446 15.40 26.89 -17.74
CA PHE A 446 15.03 27.16 -16.35
C PHE A 446 16.13 26.63 -15.42
N PRO A 447 16.73 27.47 -14.56
CA PRO A 447 17.57 27.00 -13.46
C PRO A 447 16.87 25.90 -12.67
N ASN A 448 17.64 24.97 -12.10
CA ASN A 448 17.08 23.84 -11.35
C ASN A 448 16.37 24.31 -10.06
N SER A 449 15.40 23.56 -9.59
CA SER A 449 14.91 23.74 -8.22
C SER A 449 16.04 23.56 -7.21
N GLY A 450 16.06 24.36 -6.15
CA GLY A 450 17.11 24.30 -5.15
C GLY A 450 17.29 25.58 -4.34
N PHE A 451 18.46 25.69 -3.71
CA PHE A 451 18.82 26.75 -2.77
C PHE A 451 19.76 27.76 -3.43
N TYR A 452 19.45 29.05 -3.27
CA TYR A 452 20.11 30.15 -3.96
C TYR A 452 20.51 31.25 -2.97
N SER A 453 21.73 31.79 -3.12
CA SER A 453 22.24 32.90 -2.32
C SER A 453 22.28 34.23 -3.08
N LYS A 454 22.02 34.22 -4.39
CA LYS A 454 22.05 35.39 -5.27
C LYS A 454 20.85 35.38 -6.20
N ALA A 455 20.33 36.56 -6.47
CA ALA A 455 19.29 36.75 -7.48
C ALA A 455 19.77 36.35 -8.87
N PHE A 456 18.84 35.88 -9.70
CA PHE A 456 19.06 35.55 -11.11
C PHE A 456 17.82 35.92 -11.92
N SER A 457 17.91 35.78 -13.23
CA SER A 457 16.77 36.02 -14.13
C SER A 457 16.58 34.84 -15.08
N ILE A 458 15.32 34.60 -15.44
CA ILE A 458 14.92 33.66 -16.47
C ILE A 458 14.59 34.48 -17.71
N ALA A 459 15.32 34.23 -18.81
CA ALA A 459 15.09 34.90 -20.09
C ALA A 459 14.11 34.07 -20.93
N PHE A 460 12.98 34.65 -21.30
CA PHE A 460 12.01 34.06 -22.21
C PHE A 460 12.25 34.61 -23.61
N GLY A 461 12.33 33.74 -24.61
CA GLY A 461 12.43 34.17 -26.00
C GLY A 461 11.17 34.91 -26.44
N SER A 462 11.30 35.85 -27.39
CA SER A 462 10.15 36.60 -27.93
C SER A 462 9.13 35.74 -28.70
N ALA A 463 9.46 34.47 -28.96
CA ALA A 463 8.61 33.48 -29.62
C ALA A 463 8.11 32.38 -28.65
N ASP A 464 8.49 32.46 -27.37
CA ASP A 464 8.23 31.42 -26.40
C ASP A 464 6.90 31.77 -25.71
N ASP A 465 5.77 31.23 -26.20
CA ASP A 465 4.41 31.46 -25.67
C ASP A 465 4.19 30.84 -24.25
N TYR A 466 5.13 31.07 -23.34
CA TYR A 466 5.07 30.61 -21.96
C TYR A 466 4.05 31.41 -21.17
N ARG A 467 3.16 30.67 -20.51
CA ARG A 467 2.31 31.20 -19.46
C ARG A 467 2.70 30.55 -18.16
N CYS A 468 2.89 31.38 -17.14
CA CYS A 468 3.33 30.90 -15.84
C CYS A 468 2.45 31.41 -14.72
N GLU A 469 2.35 30.58 -13.68
CA GLU A 469 1.76 30.93 -12.40
C GLU A 469 2.84 30.91 -11.32
N LYS A 470 2.76 31.86 -10.38
CA LYS A 470 3.54 31.80 -9.14
C LYS A 470 2.79 30.98 -8.11
N GLY A 471 3.51 30.18 -7.34
CA GLY A 471 2.93 29.22 -6.39
C GLY A 471 2.56 27.90 -7.06
N GLY A 472 1.57 27.21 -6.51
CA GLY A 472 1.26 25.83 -6.88
C GLY A 472 0.20 25.65 -7.99
N THR A 473 -0.42 26.73 -8.47
CA THR A 473 -1.49 26.68 -9.48
C THR A 473 -0.96 26.23 -10.84
N VAL A 474 -1.66 25.30 -11.50
CA VAL A 474 -1.30 24.87 -12.87
C VAL A 474 -1.61 26.02 -13.83
N PRO A 475 -0.67 26.43 -14.72
CA PRO A 475 -0.96 27.46 -15.70
C PRO A 475 -2.04 27.01 -16.69
N THR A 476 -2.79 27.98 -17.21
CA THR A 476 -3.85 27.80 -18.21
C THR A 476 -3.63 28.74 -19.39
N ALA A 477 -4.42 28.59 -20.47
CA ALA A 477 -4.37 29.51 -21.61
C ALA A 477 -4.65 30.98 -21.23
N THR A 478 -5.30 31.21 -20.08
CA THR A 478 -5.58 32.56 -19.55
C THR A 478 -4.56 33.04 -18.54
N SER A 479 -3.59 32.19 -18.14
CA SER A 479 -2.52 32.59 -17.23
C SER A 479 -1.63 33.68 -17.86
N PRO A 480 -0.93 34.50 -17.03
CA PRO A 480 -0.10 35.58 -17.53
C PRO A 480 0.95 35.11 -18.55
N LEU A 481 1.00 35.79 -19.71
CA LEU A 481 2.07 35.59 -20.69
C LEU A 481 3.38 36.15 -20.12
N MET A 482 4.47 35.41 -20.26
CA MET A 482 5.75 35.81 -19.70
C MET A 482 6.38 36.97 -20.47
N ALA A 483 6.86 37.96 -19.73
CA ALA A 483 7.74 38.99 -20.27
C ALA A 483 9.07 38.38 -20.71
N ALA A 484 9.84 39.11 -21.52
CA ALA A 484 11.15 38.65 -22.02
C ALA A 484 12.13 38.25 -20.90
N GLU A 485 11.96 38.77 -19.68
CA GLU A 485 12.77 38.41 -18.53
C GLU A 485 11.93 38.37 -17.25
N LEU A 486 12.14 37.35 -16.40
CA LEU A 486 11.60 37.26 -15.05
C LEU A 486 12.75 37.21 -14.03
N LYS A 487 12.86 38.27 -13.22
CA LYS A 487 13.79 38.31 -12.09
C LYS A 487 13.29 37.45 -10.93
N ILE A 488 14.19 36.63 -10.37
CA ILE A 488 14.01 35.81 -9.18
C ILE A 488 15.04 36.24 -8.14
N ASP A 489 14.59 36.88 -7.06
CA ASP A 489 15.45 37.38 -5.98
C ASP A 489 14.95 37.01 -4.57
N THR A 490 13.88 36.21 -4.50
CA THR A 490 13.24 35.72 -3.28
C THR A 490 12.68 34.31 -3.52
N THR A 491 12.37 33.60 -2.44
CA THR A 491 11.74 32.27 -2.52
C THR A 491 10.52 32.30 -3.43
N THR A 492 10.57 31.53 -4.51
CA THR A 492 9.57 31.54 -5.58
C THR A 492 9.31 30.13 -6.06
N VAL A 493 8.04 29.74 -6.07
CA VAL A 493 7.58 28.57 -6.84
C VAL A 493 6.99 29.06 -8.16
N LEU A 494 7.38 28.42 -9.25
CA LEU A 494 7.01 28.79 -10.59
C LEU A 494 6.54 27.56 -11.37
N ARG A 495 5.36 27.64 -11.96
CA ARG A 495 4.82 26.61 -12.86
C ARG A 495 4.56 27.24 -14.23
N CYS A 496 5.19 26.72 -15.28
CA CYS A 496 5.13 27.28 -16.63
C CYS A 496 4.76 26.22 -17.66
N ALA A 497 3.96 26.58 -18.66
CA ALA A 497 3.71 25.75 -19.84
C ALA A 497 3.52 26.63 -21.08
N THR A 498 3.73 26.06 -22.27
CA THR A 498 3.42 26.73 -23.54
C THR A 498 1.98 26.49 -23.95
N PHE A 499 1.33 27.51 -24.50
CA PHE A 499 -0.06 27.43 -24.98
C PHE A 499 -0.15 27.96 -26.41
N THR A 500 -0.32 27.05 -27.36
CA THR A 500 -0.55 27.37 -28.77
C THR A 500 -2.01 27.08 -29.11
N ASP A 501 -2.65 27.99 -29.85
CA ASP A 501 -4.04 27.83 -30.26
C ASP A 501 -4.24 26.54 -31.09
N GLY A 502 -5.28 25.76 -30.77
CA GLY A 502 -5.57 24.48 -31.41
C GLY A 502 -4.62 23.31 -31.08
N ALA A 503 -3.79 23.41 -30.04
CA ALA A 503 -2.87 22.36 -29.56
C ALA A 503 -3.09 22.04 -28.07
N VAL A 504 -2.74 20.81 -27.64
CA VAL A 504 -2.71 20.49 -26.19
C VAL A 504 -1.62 21.32 -25.51
N PRO A 505 -1.84 21.82 -24.27
CA PRO A 505 -0.82 22.53 -23.53
C PRO A 505 0.50 21.75 -23.43
N GLY A 506 1.61 22.49 -23.43
CA GLY A 506 2.93 21.90 -23.23
C GLY A 506 3.09 21.31 -21.83
N ASN A 507 4.09 20.45 -21.64
CA ASN A 507 4.37 19.88 -20.31
C ASN A 507 4.67 20.98 -19.29
N VAL A 508 4.02 20.91 -18.13
CA VAL A 508 4.22 21.88 -17.05
C VAL A 508 5.62 21.72 -16.47
N ILE A 509 6.42 22.77 -16.58
CA ILE A 509 7.72 22.93 -15.92
C ILE A 509 7.45 23.41 -14.50
N ASN A 510 7.92 22.66 -13.50
CA ASN A 510 7.80 23.01 -12.08
C ASN A 510 9.18 23.42 -11.55
N ARG A 511 9.25 24.55 -10.85
CA ARG A 511 10.47 25.03 -10.20
C ARG A 511 10.20 25.59 -8.82
N THR A 512 11.05 25.22 -7.87
CA THR A 512 11.06 25.75 -6.50
C THR A 512 12.43 26.34 -6.21
N TYR A 513 12.51 27.66 -6.12
CA TYR A 513 13.72 28.40 -5.78
C TYR A 513 13.62 28.87 -4.33
N ILE A 514 14.53 28.42 -3.47
CA ILE A 514 14.57 28.79 -2.04
C ILE A 514 15.77 29.71 -1.79
N PHE A 515 15.55 30.87 -1.16
CA PHE A 515 16.63 31.82 -0.83
C PHE A 515 17.11 31.66 0.62
N GLU A 516 17.61 30.47 0.93
CA GLU A 516 18.09 30.05 2.26
C GLU A 516 19.32 29.15 2.12
N GLU A 517 19.97 28.82 3.23
CA GLU A 517 21.02 27.79 3.26
C GLU A 517 20.43 26.39 3.01
N GLN A 518 21.15 25.57 2.26
CA GLN A 518 20.74 24.20 1.97
C GLN A 518 20.86 23.32 3.23
N PRO A 519 19.82 22.52 3.56
CA PRO A 519 19.88 21.56 4.65
C PRO A 519 20.96 20.49 4.47
N THR A 520 21.42 19.91 5.58
CA THR A 520 22.37 18.79 5.60
C THR A 520 21.73 17.44 5.26
N VAL A 521 20.41 17.38 5.16
CA VAL A 521 19.61 16.21 4.74
C VAL A 521 18.89 16.48 3.42
N ALA A 522 18.31 15.44 2.81
CA ALA A 522 17.59 15.61 1.55
C ALA A 522 16.46 16.64 1.69
N SER A 523 16.27 17.47 0.67
CA SER A 523 15.16 18.40 0.59
C SER A 523 14.12 17.90 -0.39
N VAL A 524 12.85 17.92 0.00
CA VAL A 524 11.72 17.50 -0.84
C VAL A 524 10.84 18.71 -1.10
N PHE A 525 10.70 19.07 -2.37
CA PHE A 525 9.82 20.14 -2.82
C PHE A 525 8.53 19.52 -3.35
N ILE A 526 7.39 19.92 -2.79
CA ILE A 526 6.06 19.50 -3.25
C ILE A 526 5.33 20.72 -3.76
N THR A 527 4.95 20.67 -5.03
CA THR A 527 4.21 21.73 -5.70
C THR A 527 2.83 21.22 -6.11
N GLY A 528 1.76 21.87 -5.66
CA GLY A 528 0.40 21.45 -5.94
C GLY A 528 -0.59 22.59 -5.78
N ASP A 529 -1.80 22.44 -6.34
CA ASP A 529 -2.84 23.47 -6.32
C ASP A 529 -3.11 23.93 -4.87
N PRO A 530 -2.87 25.22 -4.54
CA PRO A 530 -3.07 25.74 -3.19
C PRO A 530 -4.49 25.55 -2.66
N LEU A 531 -5.51 25.57 -3.53
CA LEU A 531 -6.89 25.35 -3.14
C LEU A 531 -7.12 23.89 -2.75
N GLN A 532 -6.62 22.95 -3.55
CA GLN A 532 -6.75 21.52 -3.25
C GLN A 532 -5.96 21.11 -2.00
N MET A 533 -4.86 21.80 -1.69
CA MET A 533 -4.05 21.53 -0.51
C MET A 533 -4.57 22.24 0.75
N PHE A 534 -4.89 23.53 0.65
CA PHE A 534 -5.00 24.41 1.83
C PHE A 534 -6.26 25.28 1.87
N HIS A 535 -7.19 25.18 0.91
CA HIS A 535 -8.48 25.88 1.01
C HIS A 535 -9.16 25.52 2.32
N ALA A 536 -9.71 26.52 3.02
CA ALA A 536 -10.25 26.33 4.38
C ALA A 536 -11.30 25.20 4.43
N ASP A 537 -12.16 25.11 3.43
CA ASP A 537 -13.30 24.18 3.44
C ASP A 537 -13.04 22.86 2.71
N SER A 538 -12.18 22.84 1.69
CA SER A 538 -12.05 21.71 0.74
C SER A 538 -10.61 21.23 0.55
N GLY A 539 -9.66 21.93 1.17
CA GLY A 539 -8.24 21.63 1.10
C GLY A 539 -7.91 20.39 1.91
N LEU A 540 -7.07 19.53 1.35
CA LEU A 540 -6.70 18.24 1.93
C LEU A 540 -6.11 18.34 3.34
N PHE A 541 -5.42 19.44 3.67
CA PHE A 541 -4.78 19.67 4.97
C PHE A 541 -5.71 20.34 6.01
N LYS A 542 -6.96 20.65 5.66
CA LYS A 542 -7.87 21.47 6.48
C LYS A 542 -9.10 20.68 6.95
N ASN A 543 -9.59 21.02 8.15
CA ASN A 543 -10.84 20.51 8.73
C ASN A 543 -11.00 18.99 8.61
N GLU A 544 -12.20 18.46 8.44
CA GLU A 544 -12.43 17.01 8.36
C GLU A 544 -11.95 16.37 7.05
N ASN A 545 -11.50 17.17 6.06
CA ASN A 545 -11.07 16.64 4.75
C ASN A 545 -9.89 15.68 4.85
N PHE A 546 -9.04 15.82 5.88
CA PHE A 546 -7.90 14.93 6.07
C PHE A 546 -8.31 13.51 6.49
N TRP A 547 -9.57 13.27 6.87
CA TRP A 547 -10.09 11.92 7.14
C TRP A 547 -10.43 11.15 5.86
N GLY A 548 -10.78 11.86 4.78
CA GLY A 548 -11.09 11.23 3.51
C GLY A 548 -9.86 10.60 2.84
N ASP A 549 -10.11 9.71 1.90
CA ASP A 549 -9.09 9.06 1.05
C ASP A 549 -8.79 9.87 -0.22
N LYS A 550 -8.98 11.19 -0.15
CA LYS A 550 -8.76 12.10 -1.28
C LYS A 550 -7.27 12.12 -1.63
N GLU A 551 -6.98 11.86 -2.89
CA GLU A 551 -5.65 11.96 -3.49
C GLU A 551 -5.65 13.14 -4.49
N ILE A 552 -4.68 14.04 -4.38
CA ILE A 552 -4.57 15.23 -5.23
C ILE A 552 -3.30 15.18 -6.10
N PRO A 553 -3.31 15.72 -7.33
CA PRO A 553 -2.12 15.82 -8.17
C PRO A 553 -1.10 16.80 -7.58
N VAL A 554 0.17 16.38 -7.53
CA VAL A 554 1.31 17.23 -7.19
C VAL A 554 2.49 16.94 -8.12
N ASN A 555 3.41 17.89 -8.23
CA ASN A 555 4.78 17.61 -8.64
C ASN A 555 5.66 17.46 -7.38
N ILE A 556 6.56 16.49 -7.40
CA ILE A 556 7.52 16.24 -6.33
C ILE A 556 8.94 16.24 -6.88
N GLU A 557 9.82 16.97 -6.21
CA GLU A 557 11.26 17.01 -6.50
C GLU A 557 12.04 16.65 -5.25
N LEU A 558 13.12 15.88 -5.39
CA LEU A 558 14.03 15.57 -4.29
C LEU A 558 15.44 16.05 -4.63
N LEU A 559 16.01 16.89 -3.77
CA LEU A 559 17.38 17.40 -3.86
C LEU A 559 18.24 16.74 -2.77
N GLU A 560 19.30 16.04 -3.19
CA GLU A 560 20.26 15.44 -2.25
C GLU A 560 21.15 16.50 -1.59
N PRO A 561 21.66 16.24 -0.36
CA PRO A 561 22.56 17.15 0.34
C PRO A 561 23.77 17.54 -0.51
N GLY A 562 24.07 18.85 -0.55
CA GLY A 562 25.22 19.40 -1.29
C GLY A 562 25.12 19.30 -2.82
N LYS A 563 23.96 18.91 -3.37
CA LYS A 563 23.70 18.93 -4.81
C LYS A 563 22.94 20.19 -5.21
N THR A 564 23.13 20.61 -6.46
CA THR A 564 22.50 21.79 -7.09
C THR A 564 21.41 21.45 -8.10
N ALA A 565 21.19 20.15 -8.36
CA ALA A 565 20.16 19.65 -9.25
C ALA A 565 19.36 18.55 -8.54
N PRO A 566 18.01 18.55 -8.63
CA PRO A 566 17.19 17.47 -8.10
C PRO A 566 17.59 16.10 -8.66
N GLY A 567 17.58 15.08 -7.82
CA GLY A 567 17.77 13.69 -8.23
C GLY A 567 16.60 13.18 -9.09
N PHE A 568 15.40 13.72 -8.88
CA PHE A 568 14.24 13.55 -9.75
C PHE A 568 13.26 14.72 -9.63
N SER A 569 12.39 14.88 -10.65
CA SER A 569 11.20 15.72 -10.64
C SER A 569 10.08 14.97 -11.35
N GLU A 570 9.02 14.61 -10.62
CA GLU A 570 7.98 13.72 -11.11
C GLU A 570 6.60 14.17 -10.65
N ASN A 571 5.59 13.95 -11.49
CA ASN A 571 4.20 14.12 -11.07
C ASN A 571 3.71 12.87 -10.33
N ALA A 572 2.97 13.07 -9.25
CA ALA A 572 2.47 12.01 -8.39
C ALA A 572 1.14 12.40 -7.72
N GLY A 573 0.49 11.41 -7.11
CA GLY A 573 -0.63 11.62 -6.21
C GLY A 573 -0.14 11.85 -4.79
N LEU A 574 -0.75 12.81 -4.09
CA LEU A 574 -0.55 13.05 -2.68
C LEU A 574 -1.84 12.77 -1.91
N ALA A 575 -1.77 11.91 -0.91
CA ALA A 575 -2.89 11.61 -0.01
C ALA A 575 -2.44 11.73 1.46
N MET A 576 -3.40 11.99 2.36
CA MET A 576 -3.14 11.97 3.80
C MET A 576 -2.82 10.55 4.27
N SER A 577 -1.84 10.41 5.16
CA SER A 577 -1.44 9.12 5.72
C SER A 577 -1.47 9.16 7.26
N GLY A 578 -1.69 7.99 7.85
CA GLY A 578 -1.79 7.81 9.31
C GLY A 578 -3.24 7.66 9.76
N ASN A 579 -3.42 7.58 11.07
CA ASN A 579 -4.74 7.52 11.71
C ASN A 579 -4.90 8.74 12.64
N ALA A 580 -4.73 8.59 13.95
CA ALA A 580 -4.83 9.68 14.92
C ALA A 580 -3.98 10.92 14.56
N THR A 581 -2.77 10.71 14.01
CA THR A 581 -1.84 11.78 13.61
C THR A 581 -2.35 12.66 12.48
N ARG A 582 -3.42 12.26 11.76
CA ARG A 582 -4.07 13.10 10.73
C ARG A 582 -4.63 14.38 11.34
N THR A 583 -4.92 14.41 12.64
CA THR A 583 -5.41 15.62 13.33
C THR A 583 -4.31 16.65 13.61
N TRP A 584 -3.03 16.27 13.57
CA TRP A 584 -1.92 17.12 14.02
C TRP A 584 -1.56 18.20 13.02
N ALA A 585 -1.03 19.33 13.47
CA ALA A 585 -0.75 20.47 12.57
C ALA A 585 0.24 20.10 11.44
N LYS A 586 1.26 19.28 11.75
CA LYS A 586 2.18 18.69 10.77
C LYS A 586 1.64 17.33 10.33
N LYS A 587 1.18 17.21 9.08
CA LYS A 587 0.61 15.98 8.54
C LYS A 587 1.68 15.02 8.00
N SER A 588 1.39 13.72 8.08
CA SER A 588 2.05 12.70 7.26
C SER A 588 1.32 12.57 5.92
N VAL A 589 2.07 12.36 4.84
CA VAL A 589 1.50 12.16 3.50
C VAL A 589 2.10 10.93 2.82
N GLU A 590 1.33 10.30 1.94
CA GLU A 590 1.80 9.27 1.02
C GLU A 590 1.86 9.84 -0.40
N ILE A 591 3.01 9.66 -1.06
CA ILE A 591 3.26 10.02 -2.45
C ILE A 591 3.13 8.75 -3.28
N THR A 592 2.19 8.71 -4.22
CA THR A 592 1.91 7.53 -5.05
C THR A 592 2.09 7.85 -6.53
N PHE A 593 2.93 7.06 -7.19
CA PHE A 593 3.15 7.15 -8.63
C PHE A 593 2.09 6.34 -9.37
N ARG A 594 1.36 7.02 -10.25
CA ARG A 594 0.28 6.43 -11.04
C ARG A 594 0.37 6.91 -12.46
N GLU A 595 -0.04 6.05 -13.37
CA GLU A 595 -0.05 6.36 -14.80
C GLU A 595 -0.85 7.62 -15.12
N LYS A 596 -1.96 7.86 -14.41
CA LYS A 596 -2.77 9.09 -14.53
C LYS A 596 -2.01 10.39 -14.21
N TYR A 597 -0.83 10.31 -13.61
CA TYR A 597 0.04 11.46 -13.34
C TYR A 597 1.28 11.49 -14.26
N GLY A 598 1.56 10.42 -15.00
CA GLY A 598 2.78 10.24 -15.77
C GLY A 598 3.40 8.87 -15.48
N LYS A 599 4.43 8.82 -14.63
CA LYS A 599 5.07 7.55 -14.27
C LYS A 599 4.23 6.76 -13.28
N ASN A 600 4.10 5.45 -13.52
CA ASN A 600 3.38 4.52 -12.64
C ASN A 600 4.26 3.89 -11.53
N LYS A 601 5.52 4.32 -11.44
CA LYS A 601 6.51 4.01 -10.40
C LYS A 601 7.66 5.02 -10.50
N LEU A 602 8.35 5.24 -9.40
CA LEU A 602 9.64 5.93 -9.35
C LEU A 602 10.77 4.94 -9.64
N ASP A 603 11.79 5.38 -10.37
CA ASP A 603 13.06 4.68 -10.55
C ASP A 603 14.20 5.56 -10.01
N TYR A 604 14.41 5.50 -8.69
CA TYR A 604 15.39 6.32 -7.96
C TYR A 604 15.75 5.66 -6.62
N ALA A 605 17.04 5.71 -6.24
CA ALA A 605 17.51 5.18 -4.95
C ALA A 605 17.15 6.13 -3.80
N LEU A 606 15.93 6.05 -3.28
CA LEU A 606 15.46 6.90 -2.17
C LEU A 606 16.30 6.77 -0.89
N PHE A 607 16.87 5.59 -0.66
CA PHE A 607 17.68 5.28 0.52
C PHE A 607 19.12 4.98 0.09
N PRO A 608 20.06 5.93 0.26
CA PRO A 608 21.45 5.77 -0.19
C PRO A 608 22.17 4.55 0.43
N GLU A 609 21.77 4.12 1.62
CA GLU A 609 22.27 2.90 2.28
C GLU A 609 21.83 1.61 1.57
N PHE A 610 20.75 1.68 0.79
CA PHE A 610 20.16 0.56 0.05
C PHE A 610 20.05 0.90 -1.44
N PRO A 611 21.19 1.11 -2.14
CA PRO A 611 21.20 1.67 -3.50
C PRO A 611 20.53 0.76 -4.54
N ASN A 612 20.27 -0.50 -4.22
CA ASN A 612 19.58 -1.45 -5.09
C ASN A 612 18.05 -1.29 -5.05
N LEU A 613 17.50 -0.68 -3.99
CA LEU A 613 16.07 -0.37 -3.88
C LEU A 613 15.79 0.90 -4.68
N LYS A 614 15.35 0.74 -5.93
CA LYS A 614 15.10 1.87 -6.85
C LYS A 614 13.66 2.00 -7.31
N LYS A 615 12.88 0.93 -7.26
CA LYS A 615 11.54 0.85 -7.86
C LYS A 615 10.45 1.04 -6.81
N PHE A 616 9.84 2.22 -6.75
CA PHE A 616 8.80 2.52 -5.75
C PHE A 616 7.46 2.86 -6.38
N LYS A 617 6.38 2.17 -5.98
CA LYS A 617 5.00 2.59 -6.30
C LYS A 617 4.56 3.78 -5.44
N SER A 618 4.98 3.79 -4.18
CA SER A 618 4.76 4.92 -3.27
C SER A 618 5.83 4.98 -2.19
N PHE A 619 5.92 6.14 -1.55
CA PHE A 619 6.67 6.33 -0.31
C PHE A 619 5.95 7.37 0.56
N LYS A 620 6.29 7.43 1.85
CA LYS A 620 5.68 8.34 2.81
C LYS A 620 6.65 9.44 3.20
N LEU A 621 6.10 10.63 3.44
CA LEU A 621 6.74 11.69 4.21
C LEU A 621 6.04 11.72 5.56
N ARG A 622 6.65 11.06 6.54
CA ARG A 622 6.06 10.86 7.88
C ARG A 622 6.50 11.98 8.83
N ASN A 623 5.55 12.52 9.59
CA ASN A 623 5.73 13.60 10.58
C ASN A 623 6.33 13.14 11.93
N ASN A 624 6.87 11.91 11.98
CA ASN A 624 7.28 11.17 13.18
C ASN A 624 6.16 10.46 13.98
N GLY A 625 4.98 10.22 13.40
CA GLY A 625 3.96 9.38 14.07
C GLY A 625 3.45 10.01 15.35
N ASN A 626 3.14 9.21 16.38
CA ASN A 626 2.75 9.70 17.72
C ASN A 626 3.90 10.40 18.47
N ASN A 627 5.10 10.46 17.89
CA ASN A 627 6.28 10.99 18.53
C ASN A 627 6.65 12.41 18.08
N PHE A 628 5.80 13.05 17.27
CA PHE A 628 5.99 14.44 16.80
C PHE A 628 6.39 15.44 17.91
N HIS A 629 5.83 15.30 19.11
CA HIS A 629 6.06 16.16 20.26
C HIS A 629 7.12 15.64 21.25
N PHE A 630 7.67 14.45 21.02
CA PHE A 630 8.51 13.73 21.97
C PHE A 630 9.93 13.47 21.46
N ASP A 631 10.10 13.07 20.20
CA ASP A 631 11.44 12.88 19.61
C ASP A 631 11.38 12.98 18.07
N TYR A 632 12.44 12.54 17.39
CA TYR A 632 12.52 12.50 15.92
C TYR A 632 12.89 11.12 15.35
N ILE A 633 13.34 10.18 16.17
CA ILE A 633 14.11 9.03 15.70
C ILE A 633 13.54 7.69 16.12
N ARG A 634 12.64 7.63 17.11
CA ARG A 634 12.29 6.39 17.81
C ARG A 634 11.70 5.31 16.91
N ASP A 635 10.71 5.67 16.08
CA ASP A 635 10.07 4.74 15.14
C ASP A 635 11.07 4.18 14.12
N MET A 636 11.96 5.04 13.60
CA MET A 636 12.98 4.60 12.65
C MET A 636 14.08 3.78 13.35
N LEU A 637 14.47 4.13 14.56
CA LEU A 637 15.42 3.39 15.38
C LEU A 637 14.89 1.98 15.66
N ALA A 638 13.70 1.88 16.26
CA ALA A 638 13.11 0.63 16.72
C ALA A 638 12.83 -0.35 15.58
N SER A 639 12.43 0.11 14.40
CA SER A 639 12.30 -0.77 13.23
C SER A 639 13.64 -1.15 12.60
N SER A 640 14.60 -0.21 12.52
CA SER A 640 15.87 -0.45 11.81
C SER A 640 16.87 -1.36 12.52
N ILE A 641 16.71 -1.64 13.82
CA ILE A 641 17.56 -2.65 14.49
C ILE A 641 17.37 -4.05 13.90
N THR A 642 16.31 -4.28 13.13
CA THR A 642 16.04 -5.56 12.45
C THR A 642 16.80 -5.76 11.15
N GLU A 643 17.57 -4.77 10.70
CA GLU A 643 18.36 -4.84 9.48
C GLU A 643 19.23 -6.11 9.41
N GLY A 644 19.06 -6.90 8.35
CA GLY A 644 19.78 -8.15 8.14
C GLY A 644 19.22 -9.39 8.87
N LEU A 645 18.17 -9.26 9.69
CA LEU A 645 17.56 -10.39 10.41
C LEU A 645 16.49 -11.15 9.61
N GLY A 646 16.18 -10.72 8.38
CA GLY A 646 15.10 -11.29 7.56
C GLY A 646 13.69 -10.91 8.02
N VAL A 647 13.56 -9.85 8.84
CA VAL A 647 12.28 -9.23 9.21
C VAL A 647 12.03 -8.06 8.26
N ASP A 648 10.88 -8.03 7.61
CA ASP A 648 10.51 -6.88 6.78
C ASP A 648 10.18 -5.67 7.67
N TYR A 649 10.74 -4.52 7.33
CA TYR A 649 10.48 -3.25 7.98
C TYR A 649 10.57 -2.11 6.96
N GLN A 650 10.03 -0.93 7.31
CA GLN A 650 10.13 0.25 6.45
C GLN A 650 11.54 0.84 6.55
N HIS A 651 12.29 0.87 5.45
CA HIS A 651 13.51 1.69 5.40
C HIS A 651 13.14 3.18 5.50
N GLY A 652 14.08 3.99 6.01
CA GLY A 652 13.84 5.42 6.19
C GLY A 652 15.09 6.29 6.27
N ARG A 653 14.91 7.58 5.99
CA ARG A 653 15.90 8.66 6.22
C ARG A 653 15.19 9.98 6.50
N ALA A 654 15.87 10.90 7.15
CA ALA A 654 15.35 12.25 7.35
C ALA A 654 15.36 13.09 6.05
N SER A 655 14.46 14.05 5.99
CA SER A 655 14.33 15.04 4.91
C SER A 655 13.71 16.35 5.43
N ILE A 656 13.96 17.45 4.72
CA ILE A 656 13.25 18.72 4.91
C ILE A 656 12.22 18.88 3.80
N VAL A 657 10.96 19.06 4.18
CA VAL A 657 9.86 19.21 3.22
C VAL A 657 9.46 20.67 3.07
N PHE A 658 9.26 21.08 1.81
CA PHE A 658 8.64 22.36 1.44
C PHE A 658 7.37 22.11 0.63
N TYR A 659 6.27 22.75 1.01
CA TYR A 659 5.03 22.74 0.24
C TYR A 659 4.83 24.11 -0.40
N ASN A 660 4.80 24.17 -1.74
CA ASN A 660 4.70 25.43 -2.48
C ASN A 660 5.72 26.48 -2.00
N GLY A 661 6.95 26.06 -1.68
CA GLY A 661 8.06 26.92 -1.24
C GLY A 661 8.06 27.21 0.27
N GLU A 662 7.03 26.83 1.01
CA GLU A 662 6.92 27.03 2.45
C GLU A 662 7.57 25.90 3.24
N TYR A 663 8.43 26.24 4.20
CA TYR A 663 9.10 25.27 5.07
C TYR A 663 8.13 24.56 6.03
N TYR A 664 8.12 23.22 5.96
CA TYR A 664 7.38 22.34 6.87
C TYR A 664 8.28 21.49 7.77
N GLY A 665 9.59 21.51 7.55
CA GLY A 665 10.61 20.94 8.42
C GLY A 665 10.81 19.43 8.30
N ILE A 666 11.26 18.82 9.39
CA ILE A 666 11.80 17.46 9.41
C ILE A 666 10.69 16.41 9.22
N HIS A 667 10.68 15.76 8.06
CA HIS A 667 9.88 14.55 7.82
C HIS A 667 10.81 13.38 7.53
N ASN A 668 10.34 12.18 7.84
CA ASN A 668 11.04 10.96 7.45
C ASN A 668 10.49 10.47 6.10
N ILE A 669 11.36 10.37 5.10
CA ILE A 669 11.08 9.56 3.92
C ILE A 669 11.05 8.12 4.40
N ARG A 670 9.93 7.41 4.18
CA ARG A 670 9.74 6.02 4.59
C ARG A 670 9.20 5.22 3.42
N GLU A 671 9.62 3.96 3.29
CA GLU A 671 8.88 3.02 2.44
C GLU A 671 7.43 2.93 2.89
N SER A 672 6.52 2.61 1.97
CA SER A 672 5.15 2.30 2.38
C SER A 672 5.10 0.95 3.11
N SER A 673 4.17 0.79 4.05
CA SER A 673 3.92 -0.47 4.76
C SER A 673 2.63 -1.15 4.28
N ASN A 674 2.21 -0.86 3.04
CA ASN A 674 1.04 -1.46 2.40
C ASN A 674 1.51 -2.33 1.22
N LYS A 675 0.58 -2.76 0.36
CA LYS A 675 0.88 -3.59 -0.82
C LYS A 675 1.96 -3.05 -1.76
N ASN A 676 2.30 -1.75 -1.69
CA ASN A 676 3.32 -1.12 -2.52
C ASN A 676 4.77 -1.38 -2.06
N TYR A 677 4.98 -1.85 -0.82
CA TYR A 677 6.30 -2.18 -0.26
C TYR A 677 7.07 -3.20 -1.11
N TYR A 678 6.32 -4.20 -1.59
CA TYR A 678 6.87 -5.43 -2.15
C TYR A 678 7.47 -5.25 -3.54
N LEU A 679 7.16 -4.15 -4.24
CA LEU A 679 7.78 -3.87 -5.53
C LEU A 679 9.28 -3.58 -5.38
N ALA A 680 9.65 -2.75 -4.39
CA ALA A 680 11.05 -2.38 -4.19
C ALA A 680 11.88 -3.55 -3.67
N ASN A 681 11.32 -4.29 -2.71
CA ASN A 681 12.05 -5.32 -1.94
C ASN A 681 12.01 -6.71 -2.59
N TYR A 682 10.95 -7.03 -3.34
CA TYR A 682 10.73 -8.37 -3.91
C TYR A 682 10.42 -8.35 -5.41
N ASN A 683 10.30 -7.17 -6.03
CA ASN A 683 9.85 -7.02 -7.42
C ASN A 683 8.47 -7.69 -7.65
N LEU A 684 7.58 -7.61 -6.65
CA LEU A 684 6.21 -8.08 -6.68
C LEU A 684 5.23 -6.89 -6.65
N ASP A 685 4.29 -6.84 -7.59
CA ASP A 685 3.18 -5.91 -7.55
C ASP A 685 2.14 -6.33 -6.49
N GLY A 686 1.32 -5.39 -6.04
CA GLY A 686 0.44 -5.57 -4.88
C GLY A 686 -0.69 -6.59 -5.05
N ASP A 687 -0.96 -7.06 -6.26
CA ASP A 687 -1.90 -8.15 -6.57
C ASP A 687 -1.25 -9.53 -6.48
N GLN A 688 0.09 -9.61 -6.47
CA GLN A 688 0.88 -10.85 -6.41
C GLN A 688 1.16 -11.34 -4.98
N ILE A 689 0.62 -10.66 -3.96
CA ILE A 689 0.84 -10.96 -2.55
C ILE A 689 -0.48 -11.21 -1.81
N ASP A 690 -0.39 -11.93 -0.70
CA ASP A 690 -1.39 -11.89 0.37
C ASP A 690 -0.83 -11.04 1.51
N LEU A 691 -1.62 -10.09 2.03
CA LEU A 691 -1.25 -9.22 3.14
C LEU A 691 -2.42 -9.07 4.12
N LEU A 692 -2.15 -9.37 5.38
CA LEU A 692 -3.10 -9.31 6.49
C LEU A 692 -2.67 -8.27 7.52
N ILE A 693 -3.65 -7.69 8.22
CA ILE A 693 -3.43 -6.79 9.36
C ILE A 693 -3.56 -7.53 10.71
N SER A 694 -3.35 -6.84 11.84
CA SER A 694 -3.33 -7.44 13.18
C SER A 694 -4.57 -8.30 13.50
N SER A 695 -5.76 -7.91 13.07
CA SER A 695 -6.99 -8.69 13.29
C SER A 695 -7.05 -10.01 12.50
N GLY A 696 -6.12 -10.25 11.57
CA GLY A 696 -6.21 -11.30 10.57
C GLY A 696 -7.11 -10.94 9.39
N ASP A 697 -7.65 -9.72 9.35
CA ASP A 697 -8.41 -9.21 8.22
C ASP A 697 -7.47 -8.91 7.02
N VAL A 698 -8.04 -8.99 5.82
CA VAL A 698 -7.31 -8.84 4.55
C VAL A 698 -7.07 -7.37 4.26
N ALA A 699 -5.81 -6.99 4.07
CA ALA A 699 -5.45 -5.73 3.41
C ALA A 699 -5.41 -5.90 1.88
N THR A 700 -4.87 -7.02 1.40
CA THR A 700 -4.96 -7.44 -0.01
C THR A 700 -4.74 -8.95 -0.15
N GLY A 701 -5.24 -9.56 -1.22
CA GLY A 701 -5.13 -11.00 -1.44
C GLY A 701 -6.12 -11.83 -0.62
N SER A 702 -5.65 -12.93 -0.05
CA SER A 702 -6.46 -13.96 0.62
C SER A 702 -6.00 -14.26 2.05
N PRO A 703 -6.92 -14.51 3.00
CA PRO A 703 -6.60 -14.96 4.35
C PRO A 703 -6.69 -16.49 4.53
N VAL A 704 -7.12 -17.25 3.51
CA VAL A 704 -7.54 -18.66 3.67
C VAL A 704 -6.43 -19.52 4.28
N ASP A 705 -5.26 -19.56 3.65
CA ASP A 705 -4.15 -20.38 4.13
C ASP A 705 -3.59 -19.91 5.47
N PHE A 706 -3.75 -18.63 5.83
CA PHE A 706 -3.36 -18.16 7.16
C PHE A 706 -4.29 -18.69 8.25
N ARG A 707 -5.59 -18.79 7.93
CA ARG A 707 -6.58 -19.44 8.81
C ARG A 707 -6.30 -20.94 8.92
N ASP A 708 -5.91 -21.58 7.83
CA ASP A 708 -5.53 -23.00 7.83
C ASP A 708 -4.27 -23.24 8.67
N LEU A 709 -3.25 -22.39 8.56
CA LEU A 709 -2.09 -22.39 9.45
C LEU A 709 -2.49 -22.21 10.92
N THR A 710 -3.39 -21.27 11.21
CA THR A 710 -3.90 -21.05 12.58
C THR A 710 -4.63 -22.29 13.11
N ASN A 711 -5.44 -22.95 12.28
CA ASN A 711 -6.13 -24.19 12.63
C ASN A 711 -5.17 -25.35 12.84
N LEU A 712 -4.12 -25.45 12.00
CA LEU A 712 -3.05 -26.43 12.17
C LEU A 712 -2.36 -26.24 13.52
N LEU A 713 -2.00 -25.01 13.89
CA LEU A 713 -1.40 -24.70 15.20
C LEU A 713 -2.30 -25.10 16.38
N LEU A 714 -3.62 -24.86 16.27
CA LEU A 714 -4.59 -25.17 17.33
C LEU A 714 -4.86 -26.67 17.50
N THR A 715 -4.76 -27.44 16.42
CA THR A 715 -5.09 -28.89 16.40
C THR A 715 -3.84 -29.78 16.53
N SER A 716 -2.66 -29.20 16.32
CA SER A 716 -1.37 -29.88 16.42
C SER A 716 -1.05 -30.32 17.85
N LYS A 717 -0.33 -31.44 17.97
CA LYS A 717 0.30 -31.88 19.22
C LYS A 717 1.64 -31.18 19.47
N MET A 718 2.11 -30.42 18.49
CA MET A 718 3.37 -29.68 18.46
C MET A 718 4.60 -30.59 18.63
N THR A 719 4.57 -31.77 17.99
CA THR A 719 5.75 -32.63 17.82
C THR A 719 6.76 -32.00 16.84
N ASP A 720 7.98 -32.54 16.75
CA ASP A 720 8.98 -32.04 15.80
C ASP A 720 8.52 -32.20 14.33
N GLU A 721 7.81 -33.29 14.03
CA GLU A 721 7.22 -33.50 12.70
C GLU A 721 6.11 -32.48 12.42
N ASP A 722 5.30 -32.12 13.43
CA ASP A 722 4.30 -31.06 13.27
C ASP A 722 4.97 -29.70 13.04
N LEU A 723 6.06 -29.41 13.76
CA LEU A 723 6.81 -28.17 13.61
C LEU A 723 7.44 -28.05 12.21
N GLU A 724 7.93 -29.15 11.64
CA GLU A 724 8.45 -29.20 10.27
C GLU A 724 7.36 -28.84 9.25
N LYS A 725 6.15 -29.42 9.37
CA LYS A 725 5.00 -29.07 8.52
C LYS A 725 4.54 -27.61 8.68
N ILE A 726 4.65 -27.06 9.89
CA ILE A 726 4.37 -25.65 10.15
C ILE A 726 5.41 -24.76 9.46
N ASN A 727 6.69 -25.14 9.54
CA ASN A 727 7.80 -24.38 8.94
C ASN A 727 7.71 -24.31 7.40
N GLU A 728 7.04 -25.26 6.74
CA GLU A 728 6.74 -25.16 5.30
C GLU A 728 5.78 -24.01 4.97
N GLN A 729 4.92 -23.61 5.91
CA GLN A 729 3.91 -22.58 5.74
C GLN A 729 4.25 -21.27 6.46
N LEU A 730 5.18 -21.29 7.41
CA LEU A 730 5.54 -20.18 8.30
C LEU A 730 7.05 -20.07 8.39
N ASP A 731 7.61 -18.91 8.06
CA ASP A 731 9.05 -18.68 8.20
C ASP A 731 9.41 -18.51 9.68
N LEU A 732 9.87 -19.59 10.32
CA LEU A 732 10.18 -19.59 11.76
C LEU A 732 11.33 -18.63 12.11
N ASN A 733 12.30 -18.43 11.21
CA ASN A 733 13.40 -17.49 11.46
C ASN A 733 12.88 -16.04 11.47
N ASN A 734 12.09 -15.67 10.46
CA ASN A 734 11.44 -14.37 10.41
C ASN A 734 10.56 -14.15 11.65
N LEU A 735 9.76 -15.13 12.05
CA LEU A 735 8.88 -15.02 13.20
C LEU A 735 9.67 -14.79 14.50
N ILE A 736 10.69 -15.61 14.77
CA ILE A 736 11.48 -15.49 16.00
C ILE A 736 12.21 -14.14 16.04
N ASN A 737 12.81 -13.71 14.93
CA ASN A 737 13.50 -12.42 14.86
C ASN A 737 12.53 -11.23 14.97
N TYR A 738 11.31 -11.36 14.45
CA TYR A 738 10.25 -10.37 14.60
C TYR A 738 9.85 -10.21 16.07
N TYR A 739 9.55 -11.32 16.75
CA TYR A 739 9.24 -11.30 18.19
C TYR A 739 10.43 -10.77 19.01
N ALA A 740 11.65 -11.18 18.69
CA ALA A 740 12.87 -10.70 19.35
C ALA A 740 12.98 -9.17 19.25
N ALA A 741 12.67 -8.59 18.09
CA ALA A 741 12.70 -7.15 17.86
C ALA A 741 11.61 -6.41 18.66
N GLU A 742 10.35 -6.85 18.60
CA GLU A 742 9.24 -6.23 19.35
C GLU A 742 9.45 -6.33 20.87
N ILE A 743 9.96 -7.48 21.34
CA ILE A 743 10.34 -7.72 22.74
C ILE A 743 11.46 -6.79 23.18
N PHE A 744 12.53 -6.70 22.39
CA PHE A 744 13.64 -5.80 22.69
C PHE A 744 13.18 -4.35 22.71
N ALA A 745 12.42 -3.93 21.69
CA ALA A 745 11.87 -2.59 21.56
C ALA A 745 10.87 -2.24 22.66
N ASP A 746 10.29 -3.23 23.35
CA ASP A 746 9.25 -3.06 24.38
C ASP A 746 8.01 -2.34 23.82
N ASN A 747 7.57 -2.75 22.63
CA ASN A 747 6.42 -2.14 21.96
C ASN A 747 5.11 -2.61 22.60
N ARG A 748 4.46 -1.73 23.35
CA ARG A 748 3.25 -2.05 24.13
C ARG A 748 1.93 -1.72 23.44
N ASP A 749 1.95 -1.32 22.17
CA ASP A 749 0.74 -1.24 21.33
C ASP A 749 0.56 -2.50 20.46
N TRP A 750 1.54 -3.40 20.49
CA TRP A 750 1.54 -4.71 19.82
C TRP A 750 1.19 -5.84 20.84
N PRO A 751 0.69 -7.04 20.46
CA PRO A 751 0.45 -7.59 19.12
C PRO A 751 -0.94 -7.38 18.50
N GLY A 752 -1.88 -6.81 19.25
CA GLY A 752 -3.23 -6.51 18.79
C GLY A 752 -3.28 -5.35 17.80
N ASN A 753 -2.28 -4.47 17.82
CA ASN A 753 -2.03 -3.47 16.80
C ASN A 753 -0.64 -3.66 16.15
N ASN A 754 -0.33 -2.86 15.13
CA ASN A 754 1.01 -2.71 14.55
C ASN A 754 1.66 -4.03 14.06
N ARG A 755 0.83 -4.97 13.60
CA ARG A 755 1.24 -6.28 13.07
C ARG A 755 0.73 -6.46 11.65
N LYS A 756 1.63 -6.87 10.75
CA LYS A 756 1.30 -7.24 9.37
C LYS A 756 1.91 -8.60 9.06
N ILE A 757 1.18 -9.39 8.30
CA ILE A 757 1.56 -10.76 7.94
C ILE A 757 1.37 -10.91 6.44
N TRP A 758 2.37 -11.43 5.74
CA TRP A 758 2.34 -11.47 4.29
C TRP A 758 3.05 -12.70 3.70
N ARG A 759 2.76 -12.96 2.42
CA ARG A 759 3.49 -13.91 1.57
C ARG A 759 3.33 -13.56 0.09
N SER A 760 4.20 -14.12 -0.75
CA SER A 760 4.00 -14.18 -2.21
C SER A 760 2.95 -15.25 -2.57
N LYS A 761 2.14 -14.99 -3.61
CA LYS A 761 1.18 -15.96 -4.17
C LYS A 761 1.81 -16.92 -5.17
N ASN A 762 2.75 -16.43 -5.99
CA ASN A 762 3.36 -17.23 -7.06
C ASN A 762 4.84 -16.85 -7.30
N PRO A 763 5.81 -17.69 -6.90
CA PRO A 763 5.59 -18.93 -6.14
C PRO A 763 5.00 -18.62 -4.76
N LYS A 764 4.18 -19.54 -4.24
CA LYS A 764 3.62 -19.42 -2.88
C LYS A 764 4.76 -19.55 -1.87
N THR A 765 4.96 -18.53 -1.03
CA THR A 765 5.99 -18.55 0.03
C THR A 765 5.37 -18.79 1.40
N ALA A 766 6.20 -19.16 2.38
CA ALA A 766 5.82 -19.15 3.78
C ALA A 766 5.41 -17.75 4.25
N TRP A 767 4.54 -17.70 5.27
CA TRP A 767 4.09 -16.46 5.90
C TRP A 767 5.21 -15.79 6.69
N LYS A 768 5.28 -14.47 6.58
CA LYS A 768 6.25 -13.60 7.25
C LYS A 768 5.57 -12.43 7.95
N TRP A 769 6.14 -12.03 9.08
CA TRP A 769 5.74 -10.86 9.85
C TRP A 769 6.54 -9.65 9.41
N PHE A 770 5.85 -8.50 9.41
CA PHE A 770 6.36 -7.19 9.04
C PHE A 770 6.26 -6.26 10.25
N MET A 771 7.39 -5.64 10.63
CA MET A 771 7.47 -4.68 11.72
C MET A 771 7.21 -3.25 11.22
N PHE A 772 6.23 -2.57 11.81
CA PHE A 772 5.91 -1.17 11.50
C PHE A 772 5.26 -0.47 12.67
N ASP A 773 5.28 0.86 12.66
CA ASP A 773 4.62 1.72 13.66
C ASP A 773 5.09 1.39 15.09
N THR A 774 6.36 1.74 15.34
CA THR A 774 7.10 1.39 16.57
C THR A 774 7.37 2.62 17.43
N ASP A 775 6.50 3.62 17.30
CA ASP A 775 6.58 4.89 18.02
C ASP A 775 6.22 4.73 19.53
N MET A 776 5.51 3.64 19.86
CA MET A 776 5.22 3.15 21.23
C MET A 776 6.32 2.31 21.89
N ALA A 777 7.53 2.28 21.32
CA ALA A 777 8.67 1.51 21.81
C ALA A 777 9.69 2.35 22.62
N PHE A 778 10.81 1.75 23.05
CA PHE A 778 11.99 2.45 23.60
C PHE A 778 11.67 3.39 24.77
N ASP A 779 10.77 2.95 25.65
CA ASP A 779 10.33 3.72 26.83
C ASP A 779 9.76 5.09 26.42
N ASN A 780 8.52 5.11 25.93
CA ASN A 780 7.90 6.31 25.32
C ASN A 780 6.95 7.11 26.21
N THR A 781 6.83 6.75 27.49
CA THR A 781 5.88 7.25 28.52
C THR A 781 4.39 7.20 28.18
N GLN A 782 4.00 7.04 26.92
CA GLN A 782 2.60 7.03 26.50
C GLN A 782 1.91 5.71 26.85
N SER A 783 2.63 4.59 26.83
CA SER A 783 2.11 3.32 27.35
C SER A 783 2.19 3.28 28.89
N LYS A 784 1.09 2.88 29.53
CA LYS A 784 1.04 2.58 30.98
C LYS A 784 1.33 1.10 31.29
N LEU A 785 1.45 0.25 30.26
CA LEU A 785 1.71 -1.17 30.44
C LEU A 785 3.17 -1.38 30.83
N THR A 786 3.40 -2.14 31.89
CA THR A 786 4.72 -2.45 32.45
C THR A 786 4.81 -3.95 32.77
N GLY A 787 5.96 -4.39 33.29
CA GLY A 787 6.20 -5.79 33.68
C GLY A 787 6.89 -6.60 32.59
N ASN A 788 7.10 -7.88 32.89
CA ASN A 788 7.88 -8.80 32.05
C ASN A 788 7.24 -8.91 30.64
N ILE A 789 8.02 -8.56 29.61
CA ILE A 789 7.52 -8.56 28.24
C ILE A 789 7.21 -9.98 27.72
N PHE A 790 7.90 -11.02 28.23
CA PHE A 790 7.63 -12.40 27.83
C PHE A 790 6.26 -12.85 28.33
N GLU A 791 5.91 -12.54 29.58
CA GLU A 791 4.56 -12.79 30.10
C GLU A 791 3.50 -12.07 29.29
N PHE A 792 3.78 -10.84 28.87
CA PHE A 792 2.88 -10.05 28.05
C PHE A 792 2.60 -10.71 26.68
N VAL A 793 3.63 -11.22 25.99
CA VAL A 793 3.49 -11.82 24.65
C VAL A 793 3.03 -13.27 24.66
N THR A 794 3.03 -13.91 25.84
CA THR A 794 2.50 -15.27 26.04
C THR A 794 1.22 -15.28 26.89
N ALA A 795 0.56 -14.14 27.07
CA ALA A 795 -0.65 -14.06 27.88
C ALA A 795 -1.80 -14.89 27.30
N GLU A 796 -2.49 -15.65 28.16
CA GLU A 796 -3.61 -16.51 27.78
C GLU A 796 -4.98 -15.95 28.13
N ASN A 797 -5.02 -14.92 28.98
CA ASN A 797 -6.25 -14.28 29.44
C ASN A 797 -5.95 -12.81 29.77
N SER A 798 -5.98 -11.97 28.74
CA SER A 798 -5.59 -10.57 28.77
C SER A 798 -6.52 -9.73 27.89
N GLY A 799 -6.51 -8.42 28.14
CA GLY A 799 -7.22 -7.43 27.34
C GLY A 799 -6.37 -6.87 26.19
N TRP A 800 -6.85 -5.80 25.59
CA TRP A 800 -6.10 -5.04 24.60
C TRP A 800 -4.77 -4.52 25.18
N PRO A 801 -3.66 -4.58 24.45
CA PRO A 801 -3.50 -5.06 23.06
C PRO A 801 -3.01 -6.50 22.94
N ASN A 802 -2.89 -7.27 24.02
CA ASN A 802 -2.34 -8.63 23.98
C ASN A 802 -3.38 -9.72 24.22
N ASN A 803 -4.61 -9.54 23.69
CA ASN A 803 -5.66 -10.55 23.78
C ASN A 803 -5.19 -11.94 23.28
N PRO A 804 -5.76 -13.05 23.78
CA PRO A 804 -5.23 -14.40 23.55
C PRO A 804 -5.13 -14.82 22.07
N GLU A 805 -5.97 -14.26 21.20
CA GLU A 805 -5.92 -14.48 19.75
C GLU A 805 -4.65 -13.92 19.10
N PHE A 806 -4.07 -12.84 19.65
CA PHE A 806 -2.88 -12.19 19.12
C PHE A 806 -1.58 -12.81 19.64
N THR A 807 -1.62 -13.44 20.83
CA THR A 807 -0.48 -14.20 21.39
C THR A 807 -0.47 -15.66 20.93
N LEU A 808 -1.55 -16.13 20.29
CA LEU A 808 -1.80 -17.54 19.98
C LEU A 808 -0.64 -18.24 19.27
N HIS A 809 -0.10 -17.64 18.20
CA HIS A 809 0.91 -18.27 17.35
C HIS A 809 2.17 -18.59 18.15
N LEU A 810 2.69 -17.62 18.91
CA LEU A 810 3.85 -17.83 19.77
C LEU A 810 3.56 -18.87 20.86
N ARG A 811 2.42 -18.76 21.56
CA ARG A 811 2.06 -19.70 22.64
C ARG A 811 1.97 -21.14 22.16
N MET A 812 1.39 -21.37 20.98
CA MET A 812 1.28 -22.72 20.43
C MET A 812 2.65 -23.27 20.04
N LEU A 813 3.49 -22.48 19.37
CA LEU A 813 4.83 -22.91 18.97
C LEU A 813 5.75 -23.20 20.18
N LEU A 814 5.65 -22.41 21.26
CA LEU A 814 6.41 -22.62 22.50
C LEU A 814 6.10 -23.94 23.22
N LYS A 815 5.06 -24.69 22.82
CA LYS A 815 4.80 -26.05 23.32
C LYS A 815 5.81 -27.09 22.81
N ASN A 816 6.50 -26.82 21.69
CA ASN A 816 7.60 -27.65 21.23
C ASN A 816 8.92 -27.20 21.88
N GLU A 817 9.63 -28.13 22.50
CA GLU A 817 10.88 -27.82 23.22
C GLU A 817 12.02 -27.38 22.30
N ASN A 818 12.09 -27.89 21.06
CA ASN A 818 13.10 -27.46 20.09
C ASN A 818 12.82 -26.03 19.60
N PHE A 819 11.56 -25.69 19.32
CA PHE A 819 11.17 -24.31 19.00
C PHE A 819 11.44 -23.38 20.17
N LYS A 820 11.09 -23.78 21.40
CA LYS A 820 11.36 -22.99 22.61
C LYS A 820 12.86 -22.73 22.78
N ALA A 821 13.70 -23.74 22.60
CA ALA A 821 15.14 -23.59 22.62
C ALA A 821 15.64 -22.67 21.49
N ALA A 822 15.07 -22.77 20.28
CA ALA A 822 15.40 -21.87 19.17
C ALA A 822 15.03 -20.40 19.49
N PHE A 823 13.82 -20.17 19.99
CA PHE A 823 13.32 -18.87 20.40
C PHE A 823 14.23 -18.20 21.44
N ILE A 824 14.57 -18.90 22.52
CA ILE A 824 15.45 -18.40 23.58
C ILE A 824 16.85 -18.10 23.04
N ASN A 825 17.45 -19.05 22.33
CA ASN A 825 18.85 -18.93 21.90
C ASN A 825 19.04 -17.90 20.78
N GLN A 826 18.06 -17.72 19.88
CA GLN A 826 18.12 -16.67 18.87
C GLN A 826 17.95 -15.28 19.49
N ILE A 827 17.05 -15.11 20.47
CA ILE A 827 16.98 -13.85 21.24
C ILE A 827 18.31 -13.59 21.94
N ALA A 828 18.86 -14.57 22.65
CA ALA A 828 20.17 -14.45 23.29
C ALA A 828 21.29 -14.07 22.30
N THR A 829 21.25 -14.60 21.07
CA THR A 829 22.19 -14.29 20.00
C THR A 829 22.02 -12.88 19.45
N THR A 830 20.79 -12.43 19.19
CA THR A 830 20.52 -11.06 18.70
C THR A 830 20.92 -9.99 19.71
N LEU A 831 20.83 -10.26 21.02
CA LEU A 831 21.37 -9.43 22.10
C LEU A 831 22.91 -9.33 22.09
N CYS A 832 23.62 -10.14 21.31
CA CYS A 832 25.07 -10.00 21.10
C CYS A 832 25.41 -9.51 19.68
N MET A 833 24.40 -9.34 18.83
CA MET A 833 24.51 -8.88 17.44
C MET A 833 23.76 -7.55 17.27
N ASN A 834 22.65 -7.54 16.53
CA ASN A 834 21.84 -6.38 16.18
C ASN A 834 21.42 -5.54 17.39
N PHE A 835 21.06 -6.19 18.48
CA PHE A 835 20.51 -5.53 19.66
C PHE A 835 21.58 -5.19 20.69
N SER A 836 22.88 -5.37 20.35
CA SER A 836 23.99 -4.94 21.20
C SER A 836 23.87 -3.46 21.55
N SER A 837 24.11 -3.11 22.81
CA SER A 837 24.07 -1.71 23.28
C SER A 837 24.92 -0.81 22.38
N GLU A 838 26.12 -1.27 22.01
CA GLU A 838 27.02 -0.58 21.08
C GLU A 838 26.34 -0.26 19.74
N ARG A 839 25.69 -1.23 19.09
CA ARG A 839 25.07 -1.04 17.77
C ARG A 839 23.80 -0.20 17.84
N VAL A 840 22.97 -0.40 18.86
CA VAL A 840 21.74 0.37 19.04
C VAL A 840 22.08 1.84 19.33
N VAL A 841 23.05 2.11 20.21
CA VAL A 841 23.54 3.47 20.49
C VAL A 841 24.20 4.08 19.25
N ALA A 842 24.99 3.33 18.49
CA ALA A 842 25.58 3.82 17.23
C ALA A 842 24.49 4.23 16.22
N ARG A 843 23.44 3.42 16.07
CA ARG A 843 22.28 3.74 15.21
C ARG A 843 21.56 4.99 15.70
N MET A 844 21.28 5.10 16.99
CA MET A 844 20.66 6.28 17.61
C MET A 844 21.47 7.55 17.33
N ASN A 845 22.78 7.52 17.59
CA ASN A 845 23.68 8.66 17.37
C ASN A 845 23.72 9.08 15.90
N LYS A 846 23.71 8.11 14.97
CA LYS A 846 23.63 8.39 13.54
C LYS A 846 22.35 9.13 13.19
N LEU A 847 21.19 8.61 13.61
CA LEU A 847 19.89 9.22 13.30
C LEU A 847 19.74 10.64 13.88
N GLN A 848 20.27 10.88 15.09
CA GLN A 848 20.29 12.21 15.70
C GLN A 848 21.27 13.15 15.00
N GLY A 849 22.47 12.66 14.67
CA GLY A 849 23.50 13.41 13.97
C GLY A 849 23.00 13.93 12.63
N ASP A 850 22.31 13.08 11.86
CA ASP A 850 21.78 13.39 10.53
C ASP A 850 20.89 14.66 10.55
N ILE A 851 20.11 14.89 11.61
CA ILE A 851 19.14 16.00 11.69
C ILE A 851 19.55 17.16 12.61
N SER A 852 20.68 17.05 13.31
CA SER A 852 21.06 17.96 14.40
C SER A 852 20.99 19.45 14.03
N ALA A 853 21.40 19.81 12.80
CA ALA A 853 21.37 21.19 12.30
C ALA A 853 19.96 21.76 12.12
N GLU A 854 18.95 20.91 11.92
CA GLU A 854 17.57 21.30 11.57
C GLU A 854 16.62 21.31 12.78
N ILE A 855 17.02 20.67 13.89
CA ILE A 855 16.17 20.49 15.09
C ILE A 855 15.62 21.83 15.60
N ALA A 856 16.49 22.83 15.77
CA ALA A 856 16.08 24.13 16.33
C ALA A 856 15.05 24.84 15.42
N ARG A 857 15.21 24.73 14.10
CA ARG A 857 14.30 25.32 13.12
C ARG A 857 12.94 24.62 13.13
N ASP A 858 12.91 23.29 13.16
CA ASP A 858 11.66 22.51 13.25
C ASP A 858 10.92 22.77 14.59
N GLN A 859 11.64 22.76 15.72
CA GLN A 859 11.07 23.06 17.04
C GLN A 859 10.41 24.44 17.07
N LYS A 860 11.07 25.46 16.50
CA LYS A 860 10.52 26.82 16.40
C LYS A 860 9.29 26.86 15.50
N ARG A 861 9.31 26.21 14.33
CA ARG A 861 8.20 26.22 13.36
C ARG A 861 6.91 25.63 13.92
N TRP A 862 7.05 24.60 14.76
CA TRP A 862 5.95 23.79 15.28
C TRP A 862 5.71 23.99 16.79
N SER A 863 6.35 24.97 17.40
CA SER A 863 6.23 25.30 18.83
C SER A 863 6.43 24.09 19.75
N LYS A 864 7.44 23.26 19.45
CA LYS A 864 7.73 22.05 20.24
C LYS A 864 8.38 22.41 21.58
N ASN A 865 8.09 21.62 22.62
CA ASN A 865 8.74 21.76 23.92
C ASN A 865 10.14 21.15 23.88
N VAL A 866 11.17 21.99 23.92
CA VAL A 866 12.57 21.56 23.87
C VAL A 866 12.94 20.66 25.05
N ALA A 867 12.45 20.97 26.26
CA ALA A 867 12.78 20.18 27.46
C ALA A 867 12.20 18.76 27.37
N THR A 868 10.95 18.61 26.95
CA THR A 868 10.32 17.30 26.70
C THR A 868 11.09 16.50 25.65
N MET A 869 11.48 17.14 24.55
CA MET A 869 12.22 16.46 23.49
C MET A 869 13.58 15.96 23.98
N THR A 870 14.32 16.78 24.73
CA THR A 870 15.61 16.42 25.33
C THR A 870 15.48 15.31 26.36
N GLU A 871 14.42 15.34 27.18
CA GLU A 871 14.12 14.28 28.15
C GLU A 871 13.92 12.93 27.45
N HIS A 872 13.08 12.89 26.43
CA HIS A 872 12.78 11.66 25.68
C HIS A 872 14.01 11.12 24.92
N GLU A 873 14.89 11.99 24.42
CA GLU A 873 16.19 11.59 23.89
C GLU A 873 17.06 10.90 24.96
N GLY A 874 17.10 11.45 26.19
CA GLY A 874 17.77 10.82 27.32
C GLY A 874 17.20 9.44 27.68
N ARG A 875 15.87 9.28 27.60
CA ARG A 875 15.18 8.00 27.83
C ARG A 875 15.54 6.97 26.77
N ILE A 876 15.51 7.33 25.49
CA ILE A 876 15.93 6.46 24.38
C ILE A 876 17.37 5.98 24.59
N LYS A 877 18.29 6.90 24.96
CA LYS A 877 19.69 6.57 25.21
C LYS A 877 19.86 5.62 26.39
N THR A 878 19.14 5.85 27.47
CA THR A 878 19.16 4.98 28.66
C THR A 878 18.65 3.59 28.31
N PHE A 879 17.50 3.51 27.64
CA PHE A 879 16.92 2.26 27.17
C PHE A 879 17.89 1.50 26.25
N ALA A 880 18.44 2.15 25.23
CA ALA A 880 19.40 1.54 24.30
C ALA A 880 20.62 0.96 25.01
N THR A 881 21.03 1.56 26.14
CA THR A 881 22.20 1.13 26.90
C THR A 881 21.92 -0.07 27.81
N THR A 882 20.73 -0.13 28.42
CA THR A 882 20.43 -1.08 29.51
C THR A 882 19.50 -2.23 29.10
N ARG A 883 18.74 -2.08 28.00
CA ARG A 883 17.64 -2.99 27.67
C ARG A 883 18.06 -4.45 27.49
N GLN A 884 19.30 -4.69 27.07
CA GLN A 884 19.80 -6.05 26.87
C GLN A 884 19.76 -6.90 28.13
N ASP A 885 20.15 -6.31 29.26
CA ASP A 885 20.19 -7.01 30.54
C ASP A 885 18.79 -7.20 31.11
N VAL A 886 17.89 -6.25 30.85
CA VAL A 886 16.46 -6.39 31.17
C VAL A 886 15.86 -7.57 30.41
N VAL A 887 16.06 -7.66 29.09
CA VAL A 887 15.53 -8.77 28.29
C VAL A 887 16.10 -10.11 28.74
N ARG A 888 17.41 -10.18 29.08
CA ARG A 888 18.01 -11.41 29.63
C ARG A 888 17.36 -11.83 30.95
N SER A 889 17.18 -10.89 31.88
CA SER A 889 16.57 -11.15 33.18
C SER A 889 15.11 -11.58 33.04
N GLU A 890 14.32 -10.86 32.24
CA GLU A 890 12.91 -11.16 32.01
C GLU A 890 12.73 -12.53 31.31
N MET A 891 13.60 -12.86 30.34
CA MET A 891 13.60 -14.15 29.67
C MET A 891 13.99 -15.29 30.64
N GLN A 892 15.00 -15.06 31.48
CA GLN A 892 15.46 -16.03 32.48
C GLN A 892 14.36 -16.36 33.48
N GLU A 893 13.68 -15.34 34.00
CA GLU A 893 12.57 -15.48 34.93
C GLU A 893 11.39 -16.23 34.28
N HIS A 894 10.93 -15.76 33.12
CA HIS A 894 9.74 -16.29 32.47
C HIS A 894 9.85 -17.78 32.11
N PHE A 895 11.01 -18.20 31.59
CA PHE A 895 11.24 -19.60 31.19
C PHE A 895 11.96 -20.44 32.27
N ALA A 896 12.19 -19.89 33.47
CA ALA A 896 12.92 -20.53 34.57
C ALA A 896 14.29 -21.10 34.14
N LEU A 897 15.08 -20.27 33.44
CA LEU A 897 16.35 -20.69 32.82
C LEU A 897 17.51 -20.69 33.83
N GLY A 898 18.53 -21.51 33.53
CA GLY A 898 19.79 -21.55 34.30
C GLY A 898 20.58 -20.24 34.22
N GLU A 899 21.77 -20.20 34.81
CA GLU A 899 22.67 -19.05 34.65
C GLU A 899 23.17 -18.90 33.21
N MET A 900 23.53 -17.68 32.80
CA MET A 900 24.15 -17.43 31.51
C MET A 900 25.66 -17.72 31.53
N VAL A 901 26.16 -18.25 30.42
CA VAL A 901 27.58 -18.55 30.19
C VAL A 901 28.06 -18.02 28.86
N ASP A 902 29.34 -17.65 28.79
CA ASP A 902 29.94 -17.15 27.56
C ASP A 902 30.38 -18.31 26.66
N VAL A 903 29.86 -18.36 25.44
CA VAL A 903 30.27 -19.29 24.37
C VAL A 903 30.82 -18.49 23.19
N THR A 904 31.98 -18.90 22.67
CA THR A 904 32.59 -18.31 21.48
C THR A 904 32.32 -19.20 20.27
N LEU A 905 31.53 -18.70 19.33
CA LEU A 905 31.28 -19.34 18.05
C LEU A 905 32.10 -18.66 16.97
N ALA A 906 32.77 -19.44 16.11
CA ALA A 906 33.56 -18.89 15.02
C ALA A 906 33.47 -19.72 13.73
N SER A 907 33.79 -19.09 12.61
CA SER A 907 34.05 -19.73 11.32
C SER A 907 35.46 -19.41 10.85
N SER A 908 36.10 -20.42 10.24
CA SER A 908 37.38 -20.30 9.53
C SER A 908 37.14 -20.64 8.07
N GLY A 909 37.60 -19.79 7.14
CA GLY A 909 37.30 -19.93 5.70
C GLY A 909 35.99 -19.24 5.28
N ASN A 910 35.49 -19.56 4.08
CA ASN A 910 34.32 -18.90 3.50
C ASN A 910 33.01 -19.61 3.91
N GLY A 911 32.51 -19.29 5.10
CA GLY A 911 31.26 -19.81 5.62
C GLY A 911 30.84 -19.09 6.90
N THR A 912 29.66 -19.43 7.41
CA THR A 912 29.14 -18.89 8.67
C THR A 912 28.63 -20.00 9.59
N VAL A 913 28.61 -19.71 10.88
CA VAL A 913 27.87 -20.53 11.85
C VAL A 913 26.47 -19.94 11.98
N GLN A 914 25.47 -20.81 11.97
CA GLN A 914 24.08 -20.48 12.20
C GLN A 914 23.65 -21.01 13.57
N VAL A 915 23.09 -20.14 14.41
CA VAL A 915 22.49 -20.50 15.69
C VAL A 915 21.00 -20.74 15.47
N HIS A 916 20.57 -22.00 15.53
CA HIS A 916 19.27 -22.45 15.07
C HIS A 916 19.01 -21.97 13.63
N TYR A 917 18.13 -20.98 13.43
CA TYR A 917 17.85 -20.42 12.11
C TYR A 917 18.62 -19.13 11.80
N LEU A 918 19.36 -18.56 12.76
CA LEU A 918 19.98 -17.23 12.65
C LEU A 918 21.48 -17.33 12.29
N PRO A 919 21.92 -16.91 11.09
CA PRO A 919 23.34 -16.86 10.75
C PRO A 919 24.05 -15.76 11.56
N LEU A 920 25.28 -16.04 12.00
CA LEU A 920 26.13 -15.02 12.60
C LEU A 920 26.58 -14.01 11.55
N ASP A 921 26.66 -12.75 11.96
CA ASP A 921 27.06 -11.61 11.12
C ASP A 921 28.59 -11.35 11.13
N LYS A 922 29.31 -12.00 12.04
CA LYS A 922 30.76 -11.96 12.17
C LYS A 922 31.33 -13.38 12.16
N SER A 923 32.56 -13.53 11.68
CA SER A 923 33.29 -14.81 11.67
C SER A 923 33.70 -15.29 13.06
N SER A 924 33.61 -14.45 14.09
CA SER A 924 33.81 -14.86 15.48
C SER A 924 32.96 -13.97 16.38
N GLN A 925 32.11 -14.59 17.18
CA GLN A 925 31.19 -13.90 18.08
C GLN A 925 31.16 -14.61 19.43
N LYS A 926 31.30 -13.83 20.50
CA LYS A 926 31.01 -14.29 21.86
C LYS A 926 29.54 -14.03 22.16
N ILE A 927 28.84 -15.04 22.62
CA ILE A 927 27.39 -15.03 22.89
C ILE A 927 27.15 -15.56 24.29
N LYS A 928 26.22 -14.93 25.02
CA LYS A 928 25.75 -15.40 26.32
C LYS A 928 24.54 -16.32 26.12
N PHE A 929 24.67 -17.60 26.46
CA PHE A 929 23.57 -18.56 26.43
C PHE A 929 23.22 -19.06 27.83
N PHE A 930 22.01 -19.54 28.05
CA PHE A 930 21.61 -20.12 29.33
C PHE A 930 22.05 -21.57 29.46
N LYS A 931 22.63 -21.94 30.61
CA LYS A 931 22.89 -23.35 30.94
C LYS A 931 21.58 -24.14 30.95
N GLY A 932 21.64 -25.37 30.43
CA GLY A 932 20.49 -26.27 30.37
C GLY A 932 19.53 -25.98 29.21
N THR A 933 19.84 -25.03 28.33
CA THR A 933 19.12 -24.78 27.07
C THR A 933 20.00 -25.18 25.88
N PRO A 934 19.80 -26.36 25.28
CA PRO A 934 20.65 -26.83 24.18
C PRO A 934 20.63 -25.88 22.97
N VAL A 935 21.79 -25.68 22.35
CA VAL A 935 21.97 -24.78 21.20
C VAL A 935 22.28 -25.59 19.95
N THR A 936 21.43 -25.50 18.94
CA THR A 936 21.71 -26.09 17.62
C THR A 936 22.58 -25.15 16.81
N LEU A 937 23.70 -25.68 16.32
CA LEU A 937 24.65 -24.98 15.45
C LEU A 937 24.67 -25.66 14.09
N THR A 938 24.56 -24.87 13.03
CA THR A 938 24.74 -25.35 11.65
C THR A 938 25.88 -24.60 10.97
N ALA A 939 26.84 -25.33 10.40
CA ALA A 939 27.88 -24.77 9.57
C ALA A 939 27.34 -24.58 8.15
N VAL A 940 27.21 -23.33 7.70
CA VAL A 940 26.66 -22.97 6.40
C VAL A 940 27.80 -22.46 5.49
N PRO A 941 28.25 -23.25 4.50
CA PRO A 941 29.27 -22.81 3.54
C PRO A 941 28.75 -21.64 2.69
N LYS A 942 29.66 -20.75 2.28
CA LYS A 942 29.38 -19.67 1.32
C LYS A 942 30.18 -19.88 0.04
N ASP A 943 29.62 -19.49 -1.10
CA ASP A 943 30.23 -19.42 -2.44
C ASP A 943 31.39 -20.40 -2.69
N GLY A 944 31.06 -21.62 -3.11
CA GLY A 944 32.03 -22.63 -3.54
C GLY A 944 32.84 -23.29 -2.42
N ALA A 945 32.66 -22.87 -1.16
CA ALA A 945 33.30 -23.50 -0.02
C ALA A 945 32.60 -24.80 0.39
N MET A 946 33.36 -25.64 1.09
CA MET A 946 32.83 -26.84 1.72
C MET A 946 33.14 -26.86 3.22
N PHE A 947 32.17 -27.31 4.02
CA PHE A 947 32.40 -27.59 5.43
C PHE A 947 33.32 -28.81 5.58
N THR A 948 34.35 -28.69 6.43
CA THR A 948 35.38 -29.73 6.63
C THR A 948 35.36 -30.35 8.03
N GLY A 949 34.61 -29.75 8.96
CA GLY A 949 34.46 -30.21 10.34
C GLY A 949 34.56 -29.09 11.37
N TRP A 950 34.08 -29.37 12.58
CA TRP A 950 34.20 -28.49 13.74
C TRP A 950 35.57 -28.63 14.42
N SER A 951 35.99 -27.63 15.19
CA SER A 951 37.28 -27.59 15.89
C SER A 951 37.51 -28.71 16.92
N ASP A 952 36.45 -29.38 17.35
CA ASP A 952 36.48 -30.52 18.27
C ASP A 952 36.32 -31.88 17.54
N GLY A 953 36.39 -31.87 16.21
CA GLY A 953 36.45 -33.09 15.38
C GLY A 953 35.11 -33.58 14.82
N ILE A 954 33.98 -33.00 15.23
CA ILE A 954 32.65 -33.39 14.69
C ILE A 954 32.55 -33.07 13.20
N LYS A 955 31.99 -34.00 12.43
CA LYS A 955 31.88 -33.90 10.96
C LYS A 955 30.48 -33.57 10.45
N ASP A 956 29.46 -33.74 11.28
CA ASP A 956 28.10 -33.32 10.93
C ASP A 956 28.02 -31.80 10.88
N ALA A 957 27.49 -31.27 9.78
CA ALA A 957 27.36 -29.82 9.59
C ALA A 957 26.40 -29.20 10.61
N THR A 958 25.41 -29.96 11.07
CA THR A 958 24.50 -29.55 12.15
C THR A 958 24.79 -30.37 13.41
N ARG A 959 24.84 -29.71 14.55
CA ARG A 959 25.06 -30.32 15.86
C ARG A 959 24.36 -29.56 16.96
N THR A 960 24.12 -30.21 18.09
CA THR A 960 23.66 -29.56 19.31
C THR A 960 24.80 -29.48 20.32
N ILE A 961 24.90 -28.37 21.04
CA ILE A 961 25.83 -28.19 22.15
C ILE A 961 25.06 -27.83 23.42
N ASP A 962 25.58 -28.26 24.56
CA ASP A 962 25.17 -27.74 25.86
C ASP A 962 26.08 -26.55 26.23
N PRO A 963 25.53 -25.35 26.47
CA PRO A 963 26.35 -24.20 26.82
C PRO A 963 27.13 -24.40 28.11
N THR A 964 28.45 -24.24 28.05
CA THR A 964 29.34 -24.18 29.22
C THR A 964 30.24 -22.97 29.13
N ASP A 965 30.60 -22.38 30.27
CA ASP A 965 31.39 -21.16 30.31
C ASP A 965 32.77 -21.34 29.67
N GLY A 966 33.14 -20.40 28.79
CA GLY A 966 34.39 -20.43 28.04
C GLY A 966 34.41 -21.42 26.88
N LEU A 967 33.32 -22.12 26.57
CA LEU A 967 33.24 -23.03 25.43
C LEU A 967 33.57 -22.28 24.13
N LYS A 968 34.44 -22.87 23.30
CA LYS A 968 34.78 -22.33 21.99
C LYS A 968 34.59 -23.40 20.91
N VAL A 969 33.79 -23.08 19.90
CA VAL A 969 33.50 -23.97 18.77
C VAL A 969 33.75 -23.21 17.47
N THR A 970 34.54 -23.79 16.56
CA THR A 970 34.85 -23.20 15.25
C THR A 970 34.44 -24.12 14.11
N ALA A 971 33.62 -23.64 13.18
CA ALA A 971 33.33 -24.32 11.91
C ALA A 971 34.44 -24.05 10.90
N ASN A 972 35.03 -25.10 10.33
CA ASN A 972 36.10 -24.97 9.34
C ASN A 972 35.57 -25.19 7.93
N PHE A 973 35.81 -24.24 7.05
CA PHE A 973 35.49 -24.27 5.63
C PHE A 973 36.77 -24.24 4.81
N LYS A 974 36.79 -24.93 3.67
CA LYS A 974 37.92 -24.95 2.74
C LYS A 974 37.50 -24.46 1.36
#